data_AF-A0A5C6G6T7-F1
#
_entry.id   AF-A0A5C6G6T7-F1
#
_cell.length_a   1.000
_cell.length_b   1.000
_cell.length_c   1.000
_cell.angle_alpha   90.00
_cell.angle_beta   90.00
_cell.angle_gamma   90.00
#
_symmetry.space_group_name_H-M   'P 1'
#
loop_
_entity.id
_entity.type
_entity.pdbx_description
1 polymer ?
#
loop_
_entity_poly.entity_id
_entity_poly.type
_entity_poly.pdbx_seq_one_letter_code
_entity_poly.pdbx_strand_id
1 'polypeptide(L)'
;MNISNVVRLLNCRIGARVYQQPPIPSRGKLELMKVSCSAKRALNQTSLRSANVAQEALKKAQEDAASLTPEYVEANMAPEEMHRLSMVRNIGIAAHIDSGKTTATERVLFYTGRIKAIHEVRGKDAVGAKMDSMDLEREKGITIQSAATFCDWKKKENGKEETYHFNLIDTPGHIDFTIEVERALRVLDGAVMILCAVSGVQSQTTTVDRQMKRYNVPRISFINKMDRMGANPWKAVEQINAKLKMPAAAIQIPIGAEDEFEGVVDLIEMKAMYFEGPRGTKVRTDTIPAALLGLAAEKRQTLIEKLADVDDEIAEIFLDEQEPSNEQIKAAIRRSTIARNFSPVLMGSALADKGVQPMLDAVCDYLPNPSQIENTALDKSKNEKVVKLVPYNSLPFVGLAFKLEENNYGQLTYIRVYQGTLTKGTYLFNSRTDRKVRIPRIVRMHSNEMEDVSEVGAGEICAVFGVDCASGDTFTDGGLPYTMSSMFVPDAVMSLSIKPKRTAEADNFSKAMNRFQREDPTFRVHVDPESEETIISGMGELHLEVYVERLKREYKTECITGQPRVAYRETISRRADFDYLLRRQSGGPGDFARVAGWIEPNETPEDNHYESQVVGGHIPDKFLTACSKGFDLTCEKGPLLGHRVIGTRMVINDGATHVTDSSDYAFSLATQMAFRKAFTDAGGQVLEPLMKTTITAPNEFQGNILMLMNKRNATIHDTEIGNEEFTLVCDCSLNAMFGFSSQLRAATQGKGEFSMEFSHYAPAPPHLQKELITKYEAELEAKRTK
;
A
#
# COMPACT_ATOMS: atom_id res chain seq x y z
N MET A 1 11.51 -46.59 24.92
CA MET A 1 11.14 -47.52 26.02
C MET A 1 10.90 -46.70 27.28
N ASN A 2 9.94 -47.13 28.12
CA ASN A 2 9.66 -46.82 29.55
C ASN A 2 9.87 -45.36 30.05
N ILE A 3 8.93 -44.62 30.66
CA ILE A 3 7.81 -44.91 31.59
C ILE A 3 8.22 -45.23 33.05
N SER A 4 7.58 -44.51 33.99
CA SER A 4 7.41 -44.71 35.46
C SER A 4 8.51 -44.29 36.45
N ASN A 5 8.19 -43.27 37.28
CA ASN A 5 8.06 -43.30 38.76
C ASN A 5 7.34 -41.99 39.21
N VAL A 6 6.41 -41.87 40.19
CA VAL A 6 6.09 -42.53 41.49
C VAL A 6 6.87 -41.91 42.67
N VAL A 7 6.32 -41.43 43.82
CA VAL A 7 4.96 -40.97 44.26
C VAL A 7 5.02 -40.36 45.71
N ARG A 8 3.94 -39.76 46.26
CA ARG A 8 3.75 -39.18 47.65
C ARG A 8 4.41 -37.80 47.92
N LEU A 9 4.03 -36.97 48.91
CA LEU A 9 3.11 -37.04 50.10
C LEU A 9 2.00 -35.94 50.01
N LEU A 10 0.75 -36.12 50.49
CA LEU A 10 0.18 -35.82 51.85
C LEU A 10 0.53 -34.43 52.43
N ASN A 11 -0.34 -33.62 53.08
CA ASN A 11 -1.72 -33.74 53.64
C ASN A 11 -2.33 -32.30 53.83
N CYS A 12 -3.52 -31.92 54.36
CA CYS A 12 -4.73 -32.50 55.00
C CYS A 12 -5.91 -31.46 54.98
N ARG A 13 -7.02 -31.69 55.74
CA ARG A 13 -8.26 -30.86 55.94
C ARG A 13 -9.20 -30.74 54.70
N ILE A 14 -10.34 -31.43 54.53
CA ILE A 14 -11.44 -32.00 55.37
C ILE A 14 -12.66 -31.06 55.54
N GLY A 15 -13.79 -31.48 54.95
CA GLY A 15 -15.18 -31.04 55.16
C GLY A 15 -16.10 -31.87 54.24
N ALA A 16 -17.11 -32.60 54.75
CA ALA A 16 -17.63 -33.78 54.03
C ALA A 16 -19.13 -34.13 54.23
N ARG A 17 -19.69 -34.83 53.22
CA ARG A 17 -20.88 -35.75 53.15
C ARG A 17 -21.00 -36.16 51.66
N VAL A 18 -20.67 -37.38 51.16
CA VAL A 18 -21.01 -38.77 51.54
C VAL A 18 -22.53 -39.00 51.40
N TYR A 19 -23.03 -39.80 50.43
CA TYR A 19 -22.92 -41.28 50.36
C TYR A 19 -22.75 -41.90 48.94
N GLN A 20 -22.73 -43.24 48.87
CA GLN A 20 -22.29 -44.08 47.72
C GLN A 20 -23.45 -44.65 46.85
N GLN A 21 -23.09 -45.18 45.67
CA GLN A 21 -23.91 -46.11 44.86
C GLN A 21 -24.01 -47.51 45.52
N PRO A 22 -24.91 -48.42 45.08
CA PRO A 22 -24.49 -49.44 44.10
C PRO A 22 -25.65 -49.76 43.06
N PRO A 23 -25.86 -50.96 42.45
CA PRO A 23 -26.09 -51.03 40.99
C PRO A 23 -27.40 -51.71 40.50
N ILE A 24 -27.53 -51.73 39.17
CA ILE A 24 -28.52 -52.36 38.26
C ILE A 24 -29.14 -53.68 38.77
N PRO A 25 -30.49 -53.83 38.64
CA PRO A 25 -31.03 -55.00 37.92
C PRO A 25 -32.09 -54.63 36.84
N SER A 26 -32.51 -55.64 36.06
CA SER A 26 -33.23 -55.49 34.79
C SER A 26 -34.74 -55.86 34.82
N ARG A 27 -35.48 -55.41 33.80
CA ARG A 27 -36.70 -56.04 33.23
C ARG A 27 -37.93 -56.27 34.14
N GLY A 28 -38.81 -55.27 34.22
CA GLY A 28 -40.11 -55.29 33.50
C GLY A 28 -41.33 -56.04 34.07
N LYS A 29 -42.50 -55.37 33.96
CA LYS A 29 -43.89 -55.84 33.75
C LYS A 29 -44.68 -54.61 33.22
N LEU A 30 -45.56 -54.68 32.19
CA LEU A 30 -46.88 -55.34 32.09
C LEU A 30 -47.88 -54.70 33.10
N GLU A 31 -49.07 -54.22 32.73
CA GLU A 31 -49.95 -54.44 31.56
C GLU A 31 -50.69 -53.13 31.12
N LEU A 32 -51.60 -53.02 30.14
CA LEU A 32 -51.90 -53.63 28.82
C LEU A 32 -53.41 -53.37 28.51
N MET A 33 -53.71 -52.39 27.65
CA MET A 33 -54.96 -52.36 26.84
C MET A 33 -54.56 -51.94 25.41
N LYS A 34 -54.64 -52.84 24.42
CA LYS A 34 -55.77 -53.02 23.47
C LYS A 34 -56.01 -51.75 22.62
N VAL A 35 -56.02 -51.76 21.28
CA VAL A 35 -56.67 -52.74 20.36
C VAL A 35 -55.96 -52.87 18.97
N SER A 36 -55.97 -54.09 18.41
CA SER A 36 -55.81 -54.47 16.98
C SER A 36 -54.43 -54.41 16.28
N CYS A 37 -54.37 -55.02 15.08
CA CYS A 37 -53.15 -55.46 14.40
C CYS A 37 -53.06 -54.96 12.95
N SER A 38 -52.76 -53.68 12.75
CA SER A 38 -52.50 -53.08 11.41
C SER A 38 -51.11 -52.45 11.26
N ALA A 39 -50.44 -52.10 12.37
CA ALA A 39 -49.26 -51.22 12.37
C ALA A 39 -48.01 -51.75 11.64
N LYS A 40 -47.86 -53.07 11.45
CA LYS A 40 -46.62 -53.67 10.93
C LYS A 40 -46.37 -53.53 9.42
N ARG A 41 -47.28 -52.95 8.64
CA ARG A 41 -46.97 -52.48 7.27
C ARG A 41 -46.73 -50.96 7.16
N ALA A 42 -47.20 -50.17 8.13
CA ALA A 42 -47.04 -48.71 8.09
C ALA A 42 -45.60 -48.25 8.40
N LEU A 43 -44.94 -48.89 9.38
CA LEU A 43 -43.66 -48.42 9.93
C LEU A 43 -42.48 -48.42 8.94
N ASN A 44 -42.45 -49.32 7.96
CA ASN A 44 -41.43 -49.30 6.91
C ASN A 44 -41.74 -48.27 5.80
N GLN A 45 -42.99 -47.85 5.64
CA GLN A 45 -43.36 -46.80 4.67
C GLN A 45 -43.19 -45.40 5.27
N THR A 46 -43.35 -45.22 6.58
CA THR A 46 -43.08 -43.93 7.24
C THR A 46 -41.60 -43.63 7.36
N SER A 47 -40.73 -44.61 7.65
CA SER A 47 -39.27 -44.37 7.69
C SER A 47 -38.69 -44.03 6.32
N LEU A 48 -39.14 -44.72 5.25
CA LEU A 48 -38.78 -44.38 3.88
C LEU A 48 -39.34 -43.02 3.45
N ARG A 49 -40.55 -42.64 3.89
CA ARG A 49 -41.08 -41.28 3.63
C ARG A 49 -40.34 -40.19 4.40
N SER A 50 -39.96 -40.39 5.66
CA SER A 50 -39.16 -39.40 6.39
C SER A 50 -37.73 -39.29 5.84
N ALA A 51 -37.14 -40.40 5.39
CA ALA A 51 -35.87 -40.39 4.68
C ALA A 51 -35.99 -39.64 3.35
N ASN A 52 -36.99 -39.98 2.51
CA ASN A 52 -37.21 -39.29 1.23
C ASN A 52 -37.53 -37.81 1.43
N VAL A 53 -38.36 -37.40 2.40
CA VAL A 53 -38.65 -35.98 2.65
C VAL A 53 -37.42 -35.24 3.18
N ALA A 54 -36.60 -35.86 4.03
CA ALA A 54 -35.32 -35.26 4.44
C ALA A 54 -34.32 -35.18 3.28
N GLN A 55 -34.32 -36.14 2.36
CA GLN A 55 -33.44 -36.21 1.21
C GLN A 55 -33.91 -35.32 0.04
N GLU A 56 -35.22 -35.12 -0.12
CA GLU A 56 -35.84 -34.11 -0.97
C GLU A 56 -35.64 -32.71 -0.38
N ALA A 57 -35.71 -32.53 0.94
CA ALA A 57 -35.36 -31.26 1.58
C ALA A 57 -33.87 -30.95 1.44
N LEU A 58 -32.99 -31.95 1.55
CA LEU A 58 -31.55 -31.78 1.31
C LEU A 58 -31.25 -31.48 -0.17
N LYS A 59 -31.88 -32.23 -1.09
CA LYS A 59 -31.71 -32.06 -2.53
C LYS A 59 -32.31 -30.75 -3.02
N LYS A 60 -33.47 -30.34 -2.47
CA LYS A 60 -34.06 -29.02 -2.71
C LYS A 60 -33.18 -27.93 -2.10
N ALA A 61 -32.65 -28.08 -0.89
CA ALA A 61 -31.67 -27.12 -0.36
C ALA A 61 -30.36 -27.05 -1.20
N GLN A 62 -29.98 -28.13 -1.90
CA GLN A 62 -28.87 -28.16 -2.86
C GLN A 62 -29.25 -27.52 -4.21
N GLU A 63 -30.50 -27.66 -4.67
CA GLU A 63 -31.03 -27.02 -5.89
C GLU A 63 -31.32 -25.52 -5.66
N ASP A 64 -31.80 -25.14 -4.47
CA ASP A 64 -31.93 -23.78 -3.97
C ASP A 64 -30.53 -23.15 -3.81
N ALA A 65 -29.55 -23.86 -3.22
CA ALA A 65 -28.15 -23.41 -3.17
C ALA A 65 -27.46 -23.30 -4.55
N ALA A 66 -27.93 -24.02 -5.56
CA ALA A 66 -27.47 -23.91 -6.95
C ALA A 66 -28.20 -22.81 -7.75
N SER A 67 -29.35 -22.32 -7.27
CA SER A 67 -30.17 -21.28 -7.91
C SER A 67 -30.16 -19.92 -7.18
N LEU A 68 -29.51 -19.84 -6.02
CA LEU A 68 -29.15 -18.60 -5.32
C LEU A 68 -28.11 -17.78 -6.12
N THR A 69 -28.54 -17.16 -7.22
CA THR A 69 -27.75 -16.12 -7.88
C THR A 69 -27.68 -14.87 -7.01
N PRO A 70 -26.63 -14.03 -7.15
CA PRO A 70 -26.57 -12.74 -6.48
C PRO A 70 -27.84 -11.89 -6.67
N GLU A 71 -28.39 -11.85 -7.90
CA GLU A 71 -29.62 -11.08 -8.17
C GLU A 71 -30.83 -11.63 -7.41
N TYR A 72 -30.94 -12.95 -7.24
CA TYR A 72 -32.04 -13.56 -6.48
C TYR A 72 -31.93 -13.26 -4.98
N VAL A 73 -30.72 -13.21 -4.40
CA VAL A 73 -30.52 -12.81 -3.00
C VAL A 73 -30.83 -11.32 -2.82
N GLU A 74 -30.36 -10.48 -3.74
CA GLU A 74 -30.56 -9.03 -3.76
C GLU A 74 -32.06 -8.69 -3.86
N ALA A 75 -32.82 -9.39 -4.72
CA ALA A 75 -34.26 -9.22 -4.89
C ALA A 75 -35.13 -9.80 -3.74
N ASN A 76 -34.59 -10.72 -2.92
CA ASN A 76 -35.30 -11.33 -1.78
C ASN A 76 -34.71 -10.90 -0.42
N MET A 77 -33.95 -9.81 -0.37
CA MET A 77 -33.36 -9.30 0.86
C MET A 77 -34.45 -8.85 1.86
N ALA A 78 -34.28 -9.19 3.14
CA ALA A 78 -35.21 -8.77 4.19
C ALA A 78 -35.30 -7.22 4.29
N PRO A 79 -36.49 -6.61 4.34
CA PRO A 79 -36.62 -5.14 4.37
C PRO A 79 -35.89 -4.46 5.54
N GLU A 80 -35.79 -5.12 6.69
CA GLU A 80 -35.05 -4.64 7.87
C GLU A 80 -33.54 -4.51 7.58
N GLU A 81 -32.98 -5.47 6.84
CA GLU A 81 -31.56 -5.49 6.46
C GLU A 81 -31.28 -4.48 5.33
N MET A 82 -32.20 -4.36 4.36
CA MET A 82 -32.12 -3.31 3.32
C MET A 82 -32.15 -1.91 3.95
N HIS A 83 -32.99 -1.71 4.97
CA HIS A 83 -33.02 -0.48 5.76
C HIS A 83 -31.73 -0.26 6.57
N ARG A 84 -31.18 -1.30 7.24
CA ARG A 84 -29.86 -1.22 7.91
C ARG A 84 -28.79 -0.73 6.94
N LEU A 85 -28.69 -1.36 5.78
CA LEU A 85 -27.71 -1.00 4.75
C LEU A 85 -27.91 0.42 4.24
N SER A 86 -29.16 0.87 4.04
CA SER A 86 -29.44 2.25 3.57
C SER A 86 -28.97 3.34 4.53
N MET A 87 -28.77 3.04 5.81
CA MET A 87 -28.25 3.98 6.81
C MET A 87 -26.71 3.97 6.91
N VAL A 88 -26.00 3.00 6.32
CA VAL A 88 -24.53 2.91 6.36
C VAL A 88 -23.88 3.72 5.22
N ARG A 89 -22.76 4.40 5.49
CA ARG A 89 -21.85 4.97 4.49
C ARG A 89 -20.40 4.64 4.85
N ASN A 90 -19.65 4.04 3.92
CA ASN A 90 -18.19 3.84 4.04
C ASN A 90 -17.48 4.95 3.25
N ILE A 91 -16.97 5.97 3.93
CA ILE A 91 -16.48 7.21 3.31
C ILE A 91 -14.99 7.48 3.57
N GLY A 92 -14.27 7.84 2.51
CA GLY A 92 -12.92 8.37 2.60
C GLY A 92 -12.90 9.89 2.52
N ILE A 93 -12.04 10.56 3.29
CA ILE A 93 -11.65 11.94 2.99
C ILE A 93 -10.27 11.90 2.34
N ALA A 94 -10.18 12.42 1.11
CA ALA A 94 -8.98 12.42 0.28
C ALA A 94 -8.72 13.81 -0.30
N ALA A 95 -7.46 14.25 -0.27
CA ALA A 95 -7.08 15.61 -0.65
C ALA A 95 -5.59 15.72 -0.99
N HIS A 96 -5.20 16.81 -1.65
CA HIS A 96 -3.78 17.21 -1.72
C HIS A 96 -3.29 17.71 -0.35
N ILE A 97 -1.97 17.65 -0.12
CA ILE A 97 -1.27 18.25 1.03
C ILE A 97 -1.80 19.67 1.29
N ASP A 98 -1.92 20.04 2.57
CA ASP A 98 -2.41 21.36 3.01
C ASP A 98 -3.78 21.80 2.46
N SER A 99 -4.60 20.91 1.89
CA SER A 99 -6.00 21.23 1.53
C SER A 99 -6.96 21.28 2.74
N GLY A 100 -6.44 21.08 3.96
CA GLY A 100 -7.23 21.11 5.21
C GLY A 100 -8.02 19.82 5.47
N LYS A 101 -7.53 18.68 4.97
CA LYS A 101 -8.14 17.35 5.08
C LYS A 101 -8.46 16.97 6.53
N THR A 102 -7.44 16.78 7.36
CA THR A 102 -7.58 16.42 8.79
C THR A 102 -8.39 17.46 9.57
N THR A 103 -8.32 18.73 9.16
CA THR A 103 -9.15 19.80 9.73
C THR A 103 -10.64 19.61 9.43
N ALA A 104 -11.00 19.14 8.23
CA ALA A 104 -12.38 18.77 7.92
C ALA A 104 -12.80 17.54 8.74
N THR A 105 -11.95 16.51 8.81
CA THR A 105 -12.16 15.29 9.63
C THR A 105 -12.45 15.61 11.10
N GLU A 106 -11.67 16.49 11.71
CA GLU A 106 -11.92 17.05 13.06
C GLU A 106 -13.33 17.66 13.17
N ARG A 107 -13.76 18.49 12.21
CA ARG A 107 -15.12 19.06 12.23
C ARG A 107 -16.21 18.00 12.05
N VAL A 108 -15.99 16.97 11.21
CA VAL A 108 -16.93 15.84 11.09
C VAL A 108 -17.11 15.13 12.42
N LEU A 109 -16.01 14.84 13.14
CA LEU A 109 -16.06 14.22 14.46
C LEU A 109 -16.72 15.11 15.51
N PHE A 110 -16.60 16.44 15.40
CA PHE A 110 -17.26 17.38 16.31
C PHE A 110 -18.77 17.46 16.06
N TYR A 111 -19.20 17.63 14.80
CA TYR A 111 -20.63 17.74 14.48
C TYR A 111 -21.39 16.41 14.65
N THR A 112 -20.71 15.26 14.53
CA THR A 112 -21.25 13.94 14.91
C THR A 112 -21.16 13.64 16.41
N GLY A 113 -20.71 14.61 17.23
CA GLY A 113 -20.67 14.51 18.70
C GLY A 113 -19.58 13.59 19.27
N ARG A 114 -18.64 13.11 18.45
CA ARG A 114 -17.57 12.18 18.85
C ARG A 114 -16.39 12.87 19.54
N ILE A 115 -16.15 14.15 19.27
CA ILE A 115 -15.21 14.99 20.04
C ILE A 115 -15.92 16.20 20.66
N LYS A 116 -15.55 16.55 21.89
CA LYS A 116 -16.15 17.65 22.67
C LYS A 116 -15.46 18.99 22.47
N ALA A 117 -14.23 18.96 21.97
CA ALA A 117 -13.40 20.09 21.60
C ALA A 117 -12.67 19.74 20.30
N ILE A 118 -12.20 20.76 19.59
CA ILE A 118 -11.55 20.65 18.27
C ILE A 118 -10.12 21.17 18.45
N HIS A 119 -9.13 20.45 17.94
CA HIS A 119 -7.72 20.80 18.08
C HIS A 119 -7.03 20.92 16.72
N GLU A 120 -6.34 22.04 16.50
CA GLU A 120 -5.70 22.31 15.22
C GLU A 120 -4.36 21.57 15.09
N VAL A 121 -4.11 20.99 13.91
CA VAL A 121 -2.89 20.22 13.57
C VAL A 121 -1.59 20.98 13.89
N ARG A 122 -1.60 22.31 13.76
CA ARG A 122 -0.50 23.21 14.16
C ARG A 122 -0.99 24.31 15.13
N GLY A 123 -1.92 23.96 16.01
CA GLY A 123 -2.45 24.86 17.05
C GLY A 123 -1.42 25.18 18.14
N LYS A 124 -1.62 26.30 18.85
CA LYS A 124 -0.75 26.73 19.96
C LYS A 124 -0.80 25.81 21.19
N ASP A 125 -1.82 24.95 21.26
CA ASP A 125 -2.17 24.17 22.44
C ASP A 125 -1.33 22.88 22.61
N ALA A 126 -0.46 22.57 21.65
CA ALA A 126 0.42 21.39 21.59
C ALA A 126 -0.26 19.98 21.63
N VAL A 127 -1.59 19.91 21.76
CA VAL A 127 -2.36 18.65 21.73
C VAL A 127 -2.35 17.99 20.34
N GLY A 128 -2.45 18.78 19.27
CA GLY A 128 -2.65 18.29 17.90
C GLY A 128 -4.07 17.74 17.64
N ALA A 129 -4.37 17.40 16.38
CA ALA A 129 -5.65 16.78 16.02
C ALA A 129 -5.76 15.34 16.58
N LYS A 130 -6.98 14.89 16.92
CA LYS A 130 -7.22 13.54 17.50
C LYS A 130 -6.97 12.41 16.49
N MET A 131 -6.97 12.72 15.19
CA MET A 131 -6.76 11.76 14.10
C MET A 131 -5.28 11.55 13.75
N ASP A 132 -4.44 12.57 13.93
CA ASP A 132 -2.97 12.45 13.82
C ASP A 132 -2.46 11.86 15.16
N SER A 133 -2.42 10.53 15.24
CA SER A 133 -2.19 9.80 16.50
C SER A 133 -0.72 9.65 16.83
N MET A 134 0.15 9.57 15.82
CA MET A 134 1.59 9.41 15.98
C MET A 134 2.29 10.74 16.27
N ASP A 135 3.31 10.73 17.13
CA ASP A 135 4.10 11.94 17.44
C ASP A 135 4.73 12.58 16.18
N LEU A 136 5.13 11.75 15.19
CA LEU A 136 5.66 12.23 13.91
C LEU A 136 4.62 12.99 13.07
N GLU A 137 3.35 12.58 13.10
CA GLU A 137 2.29 13.22 12.33
C GLU A 137 2.03 14.64 12.85
N ARG A 138 2.04 14.81 14.18
CA ARG A 138 1.95 16.12 14.84
C ARG A 138 3.19 16.98 14.62
N GLU A 139 4.38 16.38 14.70
CA GLU A 139 5.67 17.08 14.51
C GLU A 139 5.85 17.61 13.09
N LYS A 140 5.56 16.78 12.07
CA LYS A 140 5.62 17.17 10.65
C LYS A 140 4.36 17.95 10.23
N GLY A 141 3.24 17.76 10.89
CA GLY A 141 1.93 18.33 10.56
C GLY A 141 1.26 17.67 9.35
N ILE A 142 1.43 16.35 9.18
CA ILE A 142 0.88 15.55 8.09
C ILE A 142 0.39 14.19 8.61
N THR A 143 -0.70 13.69 8.05
CA THR A 143 -1.17 12.32 8.27
C THR A 143 -0.30 11.34 7.48
N ILE A 144 0.21 10.31 8.15
CA ILE A 144 1.14 9.28 7.65
C ILE A 144 0.40 7.95 7.46
N GLN A 145 -0.37 7.51 8.45
CA GLN A 145 -1.20 6.30 8.36
C GLN A 145 -2.67 6.66 8.11
N SER A 146 -3.43 5.75 7.49
CA SER A 146 -4.88 5.91 7.39
C SER A 146 -5.55 5.74 8.77
N ALA A 147 -6.39 6.71 9.14
CA ALA A 147 -7.10 6.73 10.41
C ALA A 147 -8.58 6.41 10.20
N ALA A 148 -9.01 5.22 10.65
CA ALA A 148 -10.39 4.76 10.56
C ALA A 148 -11.17 5.07 11.85
N THR A 149 -12.40 5.58 11.75
CA THR A 149 -13.25 5.91 12.90
C THR A 149 -14.74 5.80 12.55
N PHE A 150 -15.53 5.29 13.50
CA PHE A 150 -16.98 5.24 13.41
C PHE A 150 -17.62 6.53 13.95
N CYS A 151 -18.59 7.11 13.23
CA CYS A 151 -19.40 8.23 13.71
C CYS A 151 -20.87 8.15 13.26
N ASP A 152 -21.76 8.82 13.98
CA ASP A 152 -23.21 8.86 13.66
C ASP A 152 -23.59 10.27 13.22
N TRP A 153 -24.20 10.41 12.04
CA TRP A 153 -24.76 11.67 11.57
C TRP A 153 -26.28 11.70 11.70
N LYS A 154 -26.82 12.77 12.28
CA LYS A 154 -28.26 12.96 12.50
C LYS A 154 -28.83 13.93 11.46
N LYS A 155 -29.14 13.42 10.27
CA LYS A 155 -29.75 14.23 9.21
C LYS A 155 -31.16 14.67 9.64
N LYS A 156 -31.51 15.92 9.36
CA LYS A 156 -32.86 16.47 9.55
C LYS A 156 -33.45 16.94 8.25
N GLU A 157 -34.48 16.24 7.77
CA GLU A 157 -35.17 16.57 6.53
C GLU A 157 -36.68 16.45 6.73
N ASN A 158 -37.44 17.44 6.26
CA ASN A 158 -38.91 17.48 6.35
C ASN A 158 -39.48 17.19 7.75
N GLY A 159 -38.75 17.58 8.81
CA GLY A 159 -39.15 17.39 10.20
C GLY A 159 -38.86 16.00 10.79
N LYS A 160 -38.32 15.06 10.01
CA LYS A 160 -37.82 13.77 10.49
C LYS A 160 -36.34 13.90 10.87
N GLU A 161 -35.91 13.14 11.88
CA GLU A 161 -34.50 12.97 12.25
C GLU A 161 -34.10 11.52 11.99
N GLU A 162 -33.20 11.29 11.04
CA GLU A 162 -32.66 9.97 10.69
C GLU A 162 -31.19 9.89 11.10
N THR A 163 -30.74 8.71 11.54
CA THR A 163 -29.36 8.50 12.00
C THR A 163 -28.62 7.59 11.03
N TYR A 164 -27.60 8.15 10.37
CA TYR A 164 -26.73 7.49 9.42
C TYR A 164 -25.42 7.10 10.09
N HIS A 165 -24.92 5.90 9.81
CA HIS A 165 -23.70 5.33 10.38
C HIS A 165 -22.54 5.48 9.40
N PHE A 166 -21.58 6.33 9.73
CA PHE A 166 -20.42 6.63 8.89
C PHE A 166 -19.19 5.86 9.39
N ASN A 167 -18.66 4.98 8.54
CA ASN A 167 -17.29 4.47 8.68
C ASN A 167 -16.37 5.43 7.90
N LEU A 168 -15.70 6.32 8.62
CA LEU A 168 -14.84 7.36 8.07
C LEU A 168 -13.39 6.89 8.07
N ILE A 169 -12.73 6.93 6.90
CA ILE A 169 -11.28 6.73 6.77
C ILE A 169 -10.63 8.03 6.31
N ASP A 170 -9.75 8.58 7.14
CA ASP A 170 -8.96 9.75 6.77
C ASP A 170 -7.64 9.30 6.12
N THR A 171 -7.38 9.74 4.88
CA THR A 171 -6.29 9.20 4.05
C THR A 171 -5.05 10.10 4.04
N PRO A 172 -3.82 9.57 3.93
CA PRO A 172 -2.62 10.40 3.72
C PRO A 172 -2.70 11.22 2.43
N GLY A 173 -2.35 12.50 2.50
CA GLY A 173 -2.36 13.39 1.32
C GLY A 173 -1.03 13.44 0.54
N HIS A 174 0.01 12.78 1.05
CA HIS A 174 1.39 12.88 0.55
C HIS A 174 1.76 11.69 -0.34
N ILE A 175 2.45 11.97 -1.46
CA ILE A 175 2.77 10.97 -2.50
C ILE A 175 3.55 9.74 -1.99
N ASP A 176 4.44 9.92 -1.01
CA ASP A 176 5.19 8.83 -0.38
C ASP A 176 4.28 7.82 0.35
N PHE A 177 3.09 8.21 0.81
CA PHE A 177 2.14 7.31 1.50
C PHE A 177 0.96 6.90 0.62
N THR A 178 1.14 6.93 -0.71
CA THR A 178 0.13 6.51 -1.70
C THR A 178 -0.44 5.12 -1.42
N ILE A 179 0.34 4.20 -0.85
CA ILE A 179 -0.09 2.84 -0.50
C ILE A 179 -1.16 2.78 0.60
N GLU A 180 -1.24 3.77 1.50
CA GLU A 180 -2.37 3.92 2.44
C GLU A 180 -3.63 4.40 1.71
N VAL A 181 -3.48 5.24 0.68
CA VAL A 181 -4.60 5.74 -0.15
C VAL A 181 -5.16 4.63 -1.05
N GLU A 182 -4.29 3.82 -1.67
CA GLU A 182 -4.68 2.61 -2.42
C GLU A 182 -5.52 1.66 -1.54
N ARG A 183 -5.05 1.38 -0.32
CA ARG A 183 -5.72 0.50 0.64
C ARG A 183 -7.04 1.04 1.14
N ALA A 184 -7.10 2.33 1.46
CA ALA A 184 -8.34 2.99 1.84
C ALA A 184 -9.36 2.95 0.70
N LEU A 185 -9.01 3.44 -0.50
CA LEU A 185 -9.93 3.48 -1.64
C LEU A 185 -10.43 2.09 -2.06
N ARG A 186 -9.61 1.03 -1.89
CA ARG A 186 -10.04 -0.36 -2.15
C ARG A 186 -11.14 -0.87 -1.20
N VAL A 187 -11.33 -0.26 -0.02
CA VAL A 187 -12.35 -0.66 0.97
C VAL A 187 -13.43 0.38 1.22
N LEU A 188 -13.48 1.48 0.46
CA LEU A 188 -14.51 2.51 0.59
C LEU A 188 -15.66 2.30 -0.40
N ASP A 189 -16.81 2.91 -0.11
CA ASP A 189 -17.93 3.00 -1.04
C ASP A 189 -18.07 4.40 -1.63
N GLY A 190 -17.73 5.44 -0.87
CA GLY A 190 -17.71 6.82 -1.37
C GLY A 190 -16.47 7.58 -0.93
N ALA A 191 -16.19 8.70 -1.59
CA ALA A 191 -15.15 9.63 -1.18
C ALA A 191 -15.59 11.09 -1.20
N VAL A 192 -15.07 11.88 -0.27
CA VAL A 192 -15.08 13.34 -0.29
C VAL A 192 -13.73 13.81 -0.79
N MET A 193 -13.70 14.33 -2.01
CA MET A 193 -12.49 14.90 -2.62
C MET A 193 -12.38 16.37 -2.22
N ILE A 194 -11.46 16.68 -1.30
CA ILE A 194 -11.27 18.05 -0.80
C ILE A 194 -10.27 18.81 -1.70
N LEU A 195 -10.67 20.01 -2.11
CA LEU A 195 -9.91 20.95 -2.93
C LEU A 195 -9.69 22.26 -2.19
N CYS A 196 -8.64 23.00 -2.53
CA CYS A 196 -8.37 24.34 -1.98
C CYS A 196 -8.98 25.41 -2.90
N ALA A 197 -9.79 26.32 -2.35
CA ALA A 197 -10.44 27.42 -3.09
C ALA A 197 -9.44 28.35 -3.82
N VAL A 198 -8.20 28.45 -3.34
CA VAL A 198 -7.15 29.27 -3.96
C VAL A 198 -6.39 28.48 -5.04
N SER A 199 -6.01 27.24 -4.74
CA SER A 199 -5.15 26.41 -5.61
C SER A 199 -5.90 25.74 -6.77
N GLY A 200 -7.13 25.31 -6.54
CA GLY A 200 -7.86 24.43 -7.46
C GLY A 200 -7.31 23.00 -7.47
N VAL A 201 -7.27 22.38 -8.65
CA VAL A 201 -6.79 21.00 -8.87
C VAL A 201 -5.27 20.98 -9.05
N GLN A 202 -4.59 20.26 -8.16
CA GLN A 202 -3.12 20.14 -8.10
C GLN A 202 -2.67 18.74 -8.57
N SER A 203 -1.36 18.51 -8.73
CA SER A 203 -0.81 17.26 -9.27
C SER A 203 -1.28 16.00 -8.53
N GLN A 204 -1.15 15.97 -7.21
CA GLN A 204 -1.60 14.84 -6.40
C GLN A 204 -3.13 14.69 -6.39
N THR A 205 -3.90 15.75 -6.67
CA THR A 205 -5.35 15.64 -6.91
C THR A 205 -5.63 14.76 -8.14
N THR A 206 -4.82 14.89 -9.20
CA THR A 206 -4.88 14.04 -10.39
C THR A 206 -4.43 12.60 -10.10
N THR A 207 -3.44 12.40 -9.23
CA THR A 207 -3.06 11.05 -8.76
C THR A 207 -4.21 10.38 -8.00
N VAL A 208 -4.83 11.09 -7.04
CA VAL A 208 -5.98 10.60 -6.27
C VAL A 208 -7.20 10.35 -7.17
N ASP A 209 -7.42 11.19 -8.19
CA ASP A 209 -8.45 10.97 -9.22
C ASP A 209 -8.20 9.67 -10.01
N ARG A 210 -6.95 9.41 -10.45
CA ARG A 210 -6.56 8.15 -11.11
C ARG A 210 -6.82 6.94 -10.19
N GLN A 211 -6.52 7.05 -8.89
CA GLN A 211 -6.77 5.98 -7.91
C GLN A 211 -8.27 5.73 -7.66
N MET A 212 -9.08 6.78 -7.51
CA MET A 212 -10.54 6.67 -7.38
C MET A 212 -11.18 6.02 -8.61
N LYS A 213 -10.71 6.39 -9.81
CA LYS A 213 -11.14 5.78 -11.08
C LYS A 213 -10.75 4.29 -11.14
N ARG A 214 -9.52 3.92 -10.74
CA ARG A 214 -9.06 2.51 -10.71
C ARG A 214 -9.95 1.61 -9.85
N TYR A 215 -10.37 2.06 -8.67
CA TYR A 215 -11.25 1.29 -7.77
C TYR A 215 -12.74 1.54 -7.96
N ASN A 216 -13.14 2.27 -9.02
CA ASN A 216 -14.53 2.58 -9.34
C ASN A 216 -15.29 3.30 -8.19
N VAL A 217 -14.65 4.22 -7.46
CA VAL A 217 -15.24 4.87 -6.26
C VAL A 217 -16.02 6.15 -6.61
N PRO A 218 -17.34 6.23 -6.37
CA PRO A 218 -18.13 7.47 -6.40
C PRO A 218 -17.61 8.56 -5.46
N ARG A 219 -17.75 9.83 -5.86
CA ARG A 219 -17.24 10.95 -5.05
C ARG A 219 -18.08 12.22 -5.15
N ILE A 220 -18.05 12.99 -4.07
CA ILE A 220 -18.45 14.41 -4.06
C ILE A 220 -17.20 15.28 -3.94
N SER A 221 -17.23 16.49 -4.47
CA SER A 221 -16.13 17.45 -4.36
C SER A 221 -16.46 18.54 -3.34
N PHE A 222 -15.53 18.84 -2.43
CA PHE A 222 -15.68 19.90 -1.43
C PHE A 222 -14.57 20.94 -1.56
N ILE A 223 -14.94 22.16 -1.96
CA ILE A 223 -14.03 23.31 -2.03
C ILE A 223 -13.90 23.91 -0.63
N ASN A 224 -12.79 23.59 0.02
CA ASN A 224 -12.42 24.06 1.34
C ASN A 224 -11.57 25.35 1.24
N LYS A 225 -11.39 26.02 2.37
CA LYS A 225 -10.58 27.24 2.51
C LYS A 225 -11.15 28.48 1.80
N MET A 226 -12.48 28.60 1.75
CA MET A 226 -13.19 29.80 1.28
C MET A 226 -12.89 31.07 2.09
N ASP A 227 -12.34 30.92 3.31
CA ASP A 227 -11.85 31.97 4.21
C ASP A 227 -10.55 32.66 3.74
N ARG A 228 -9.86 32.15 2.72
CA ARG A 228 -8.54 32.67 2.33
C ARG A 228 -8.61 33.73 1.24
N MET A 229 -7.73 34.73 1.37
CA MET A 229 -7.41 35.67 0.29
C MET A 229 -7.14 34.94 -1.03
N GLY A 230 -7.81 35.37 -2.10
CA GLY A 230 -7.77 34.76 -3.43
C GLY A 230 -8.63 33.50 -3.59
N ALA A 231 -9.60 33.25 -2.71
CA ALA A 231 -10.55 32.15 -2.85
C ALA A 231 -11.45 32.32 -4.08
N ASN A 232 -11.35 31.41 -5.04
CA ASN A 232 -12.19 31.38 -6.25
C ASN A 232 -12.71 29.95 -6.49
N PRO A 233 -13.93 29.62 -6.07
CA PRO A 233 -14.46 28.27 -6.24
C PRO A 233 -14.78 27.95 -7.70
N TRP A 234 -15.14 28.93 -8.52
CA TRP A 234 -15.46 28.74 -9.95
C TRP A 234 -14.25 28.20 -10.72
N LYS A 235 -13.08 28.79 -10.50
CA LYS A 235 -11.77 28.29 -10.98
C LYS A 235 -11.52 26.83 -10.57
N ALA A 236 -11.97 26.39 -9.39
CA ALA A 236 -11.83 25.00 -8.96
C ALA A 236 -12.83 24.08 -9.70
N VAL A 237 -14.09 24.49 -9.88
CA VAL A 237 -15.10 23.77 -10.69
C VAL A 237 -14.63 23.59 -12.14
N GLU A 238 -14.19 24.67 -12.78
CA GLU A 238 -13.62 24.66 -14.14
C GLU A 238 -12.44 23.67 -14.25
N GLN A 239 -11.56 23.65 -13.25
CA GLN A 239 -10.42 22.75 -13.23
C GLN A 239 -10.77 21.28 -12.97
N ILE A 240 -11.88 20.96 -12.28
CA ILE A 240 -12.38 19.58 -12.20
C ILE A 240 -12.79 19.12 -13.61
N ASN A 241 -13.61 19.91 -14.30
CA ASN A 241 -14.08 19.60 -15.65
C ASN A 241 -12.90 19.46 -16.62
N ALA A 242 -11.99 20.44 -16.66
CA ALA A 242 -10.89 20.48 -17.63
C ALA A 242 -9.73 19.52 -17.33
N LYS A 243 -9.24 19.44 -16.07
CA LYS A 243 -8.05 18.63 -15.72
C LYS A 243 -8.38 17.20 -15.30
N LEU A 244 -9.52 16.98 -14.63
CA LEU A 244 -9.92 15.64 -14.18
C LEU A 244 -10.88 14.96 -15.16
N LYS A 245 -11.31 15.65 -16.22
CA LYS A 245 -12.22 15.14 -17.26
C LYS A 245 -13.48 14.52 -16.66
N MET A 246 -14.06 15.23 -15.70
CA MET A 246 -15.21 14.79 -14.91
C MET A 246 -16.26 15.92 -14.93
N PRO A 247 -17.45 15.69 -15.52
CA PRO A 247 -18.57 16.63 -15.42
C PRO A 247 -18.84 16.99 -13.96
N ALA A 248 -18.77 18.28 -13.65
CA ALA A 248 -18.93 18.76 -12.30
C ALA A 248 -19.57 20.14 -12.29
N ALA A 249 -20.68 20.29 -11.57
CA ALA A 249 -21.34 21.57 -11.34
C ALA A 249 -21.48 21.85 -9.84
N ALA A 250 -21.52 23.13 -9.51
CA ALA A 250 -21.77 23.58 -8.15
C ALA A 250 -23.24 23.31 -7.78
N ILE A 251 -23.46 22.71 -6.61
CA ILE A 251 -24.80 22.66 -5.98
C ILE A 251 -24.98 23.77 -4.94
N GLN A 252 -23.95 24.62 -4.75
CA GLN A 252 -23.91 25.71 -3.79
C GLN A 252 -23.25 26.97 -4.35
N ILE A 253 -23.60 28.13 -3.82
CA ILE A 253 -22.94 29.43 -4.05
C ILE A 253 -22.45 29.98 -2.71
N PRO A 254 -21.25 30.58 -2.60
CA PRO A 254 -20.81 31.19 -1.35
C PRO A 254 -21.52 32.53 -1.10
N ILE A 255 -21.84 32.81 0.17
CA ILE A 255 -22.32 34.11 0.63
C ILE A 255 -21.10 34.86 1.16
N GLY A 256 -20.64 35.85 0.39
CA GLY A 256 -19.34 36.50 0.61
C GLY A 256 -18.15 35.61 0.22
N ALA A 257 -16.94 36.09 0.45
CA ALA A 257 -15.68 35.38 0.22
C ALA A 257 -14.60 35.89 1.19
N GLU A 258 -13.52 35.12 1.36
CA GLU A 258 -12.41 35.49 2.23
C GLU A 258 -12.91 35.72 3.68
N ASP A 259 -12.48 36.79 4.37
CA ASP A 259 -12.98 37.13 5.71
C ASP A 259 -14.49 37.43 5.74
N GLU A 260 -15.10 37.82 4.60
CA GLU A 260 -16.55 38.07 4.46
C GLU A 260 -17.37 36.80 4.17
N PHE A 261 -16.76 35.61 4.13
CA PHE A 261 -17.48 34.36 3.87
C PHE A 261 -18.42 33.99 5.04
N GLU A 262 -19.71 34.28 4.93
CA GLU A 262 -20.71 34.08 6.00
C GLU A 262 -21.48 32.75 5.91
N GLY A 263 -21.71 32.22 4.71
CA GLY A 263 -22.61 31.09 4.49
C GLY A 263 -22.61 30.58 3.06
N VAL A 264 -23.60 29.74 2.71
CA VAL A 264 -23.79 29.24 1.34
C VAL A 264 -25.26 29.27 0.95
N VAL A 265 -25.57 29.50 -0.33
CA VAL A 265 -26.89 29.26 -0.91
C VAL A 265 -26.93 27.84 -1.46
N ASP A 266 -27.96 27.06 -1.13
CA ASP A 266 -28.28 25.80 -1.79
C ASP A 266 -29.06 26.09 -3.09
N LEU A 267 -28.57 25.56 -4.21
CA LEU A 267 -29.17 25.71 -5.54
C LEU A 267 -30.32 24.72 -5.80
N ILE A 268 -30.48 23.70 -4.96
CA ILE A 268 -31.55 22.72 -5.09
C ILE A 268 -32.80 23.26 -4.38
N GLU A 269 -32.72 23.57 -3.08
CA GLU A 269 -33.87 24.12 -2.35
C GLU A 269 -34.04 25.65 -2.50
N MET A 270 -33.10 26.33 -3.17
CA MET A 270 -33.09 27.78 -3.41
C MET A 270 -33.23 28.60 -2.11
N LYS A 271 -32.39 28.27 -1.12
CA LYS A 271 -32.35 28.89 0.22
C LYS A 271 -30.93 29.29 0.61
N ALA A 272 -30.78 30.36 1.37
CA ALA A 272 -29.52 30.70 2.04
C ALA A 272 -29.35 29.87 3.32
N MET A 273 -28.12 29.49 3.64
CA MET A 273 -27.72 28.81 4.87
C MET A 273 -26.58 29.59 5.55
N TYR A 274 -26.87 30.12 6.72
CA TYR A 274 -25.94 30.84 7.59
C TYR A 274 -25.51 29.97 8.76
N PHE A 275 -24.22 30.03 9.14
CA PHE A 275 -23.64 29.21 10.20
C PHE A 275 -23.43 30.04 11.46
N GLU A 276 -24.41 30.02 12.36
CA GLU A 276 -24.43 30.83 13.57
C GLU A 276 -23.90 30.07 14.81
N GLY A 277 -23.53 30.84 15.84
CA GLY A 277 -23.16 30.32 17.15
C GLY A 277 -21.71 29.81 17.24
N PRO A 278 -21.29 29.33 18.42
CA PRO A 278 -19.94 28.79 18.60
C PRO A 278 -19.73 27.59 17.67
N ARG A 279 -18.61 27.60 16.92
CA ARG A 279 -18.25 26.58 15.93
C ARG A 279 -19.36 26.30 14.90
N GLY A 280 -20.15 27.31 14.52
CA GLY A 280 -21.18 27.20 13.47
C GLY A 280 -22.30 26.19 13.77
N THR A 281 -22.50 25.85 15.05
CA THR A 281 -23.38 24.75 15.49
C THR A 281 -24.88 24.99 15.25
N LYS A 282 -25.30 26.21 14.94
CA LYS A 282 -26.69 26.56 14.60
C LYS A 282 -26.76 26.97 13.13
N VAL A 283 -27.23 26.06 12.27
CA VAL A 283 -27.56 26.40 10.87
C VAL A 283 -28.88 27.19 10.84
N ARG A 284 -28.89 28.38 10.24
CA ARG A 284 -30.09 29.19 9.96
C ARG A 284 -30.37 29.15 8.45
N THR A 285 -31.51 28.58 8.06
CA THR A 285 -32.05 28.69 6.71
C THR A 285 -32.79 30.02 6.53
N ASP A 286 -32.60 30.67 5.39
CA ASP A 286 -33.13 32.01 5.10
C ASP A 286 -33.40 32.20 3.59
N THR A 287 -33.97 33.35 3.21
CA THR A 287 -34.14 33.74 1.81
C THR A 287 -32.80 34.10 1.15
N ILE A 288 -32.68 33.91 -0.18
CA ILE A 288 -31.46 34.26 -0.93
C ILE A 288 -31.26 35.79 -0.93
N PRO A 289 -30.07 36.30 -0.57
CA PRO A 289 -29.76 37.74 -0.68
C PRO A 289 -29.97 38.26 -2.11
N ALA A 290 -30.64 39.40 -2.26
CA ALA A 290 -31.04 39.93 -3.56
C ALA A 290 -29.88 40.10 -4.57
N ALA A 291 -28.67 40.42 -4.08
CA ALA A 291 -27.46 40.52 -4.90
C ALA A 291 -26.97 39.18 -5.48
N LEU A 292 -27.28 38.05 -4.83
CA LEU A 292 -26.91 36.71 -5.26
C LEU A 292 -28.02 36.00 -6.06
N LEU A 293 -29.25 36.51 -6.04
CA LEU A 293 -30.42 35.83 -6.61
C LEU A 293 -30.30 35.59 -8.13
N GLY A 294 -29.75 36.56 -8.88
CA GLY A 294 -29.46 36.38 -10.31
C GLY A 294 -28.40 35.31 -10.58
N LEU A 295 -27.31 35.29 -9.80
CA LEU A 295 -26.26 34.27 -9.91
C LEU A 295 -26.77 32.89 -9.48
N ALA A 296 -27.70 32.82 -8.51
CA ALA A 296 -28.35 31.58 -8.09
C ALA A 296 -29.23 30.99 -9.21
N ALA A 297 -30.01 31.82 -9.90
CA ALA A 297 -30.76 31.38 -11.08
C ALA A 297 -29.82 30.87 -12.19
N GLU A 298 -28.78 31.64 -12.53
CA GLU A 298 -27.77 31.27 -13.53
C GLU A 298 -27.12 29.91 -13.21
N LYS A 299 -26.60 29.71 -11.99
CA LYS A 299 -25.92 28.45 -11.64
C LYS A 299 -26.87 27.28 -11.40
N ARG A 300 -28.12 27.50 -11.00
CA ARG A 300 -29.16 26.44 -11.01
C ARG A 300 -29.44 25.98 -12.43
N GLN A 301 -29.51 26.91 -13.41
CA GLN A 301 -29.63 26.54 -14.81
C GLN A 301 -28.40 25.76 -15.30
N THR A 302 -27.17 26.24 -15.04
CA THR A 302 -25.93 25.51 -15.41
C THR A 302 -25.85 24.12 -14.76
N LEU A 303 -26.37 23.94 -13.54
CA LEU A 303 -26.47 22.64 -12.88
C LEU A 303 -27.45 21.71 -13.61
N ILE A 304 -28.62 22.19 -14.01
CA ILE A 304 -29.60 21.40 -14.76
C ILE A 304 -29.06 21.03 -16.15
N GLU A 305 -28.47 21.98 -16.89
CA GLU A 305 -27.79 21.74 -18.16
C GLU A 305 -26.70 20.66 -18.04
N LYS A 306 -25.87 20.72 -16.98
CA LYS A 306 -24.80 19.74 -16.73
C LYS A 306 -25.29 18.40 -16.18
N LEU A 307 -26.56 18.30 -15.79
CA LEU A 307 -27.23 17.04 -15.47
C LEU A 307 -27.90 16.44 -16.71
N ALA A 308 -28.48 17.26 -17.60
CA ALA A 308 -28.99 16.82 -18.90
C ALA A 308 -27.89 16.23 -19.81
N ASP A 309 -26.63 16.65 -19.65
CA ASP A 309 -25.47 16.03 -20.31
C ASP A 309 -25.18 14.57 -19.87
N VAL A 310 -25.72 14.10 -18.73
CA VAL A 310 -25.24 12.87 -18.05
C VAL A 310 -26.32 11.97 -17.43
N ASP A 311 -27.58 12.42 -17.34
CA ASP A 311 -28.72 11.69 -16.76
C ASP A 311 -29.94 11.78 -17.69
N ASP A 312 -30.39 10.63 -18.20
CA ASP A 312 -31.40 10.57 -19.26
C ASP A 312 -32.77 11.16 -18.85
N GLU A 313 -33.18 11.05 -17.57
CA GLU A 313 -34.45 11.61 -17.09
C GLU A 313 -34.42 13.15 -17.13
N ILE A 314 -33.31 13.74 -16.71
CA ILE A 314 -33.15 15.21 -16.78
C ILE A 314 -32.98 15.66 -18.23
N ALA A 315 -32.37 14.86 -19.09
CA ALA A 315 -32.27 15.16 -20.52
C ALA A 315 -33.66 15.23 -21.19
N GLU A 316 -34.55 14.27 -20.93
CA GLU A 316 -35.93 14.30 -21.45
C GLU A 316 -36.69 15.53 -20.93
N ILE A 317 -36.66 15.80 -19.62
CA ILE A 317 -37.36 16.94 -19.00
C ILE A 317 -36.85 18.28 -19.55
N PHE A 318 -35.54 18.42 -19.77
CA PHE A 318 -34.91 19.62 -20.31
C PHE A 318 -35.24 19.84 -21.80
N LEU A 319 -35.29 18.77 -22.60
CA LEU A 319 -35.68 18.83 -24.02
C LEU A 319 -37.16 19.21 -24.22
N ASP A 320 -38.02 18.84 -23.28
CA ASP A 320 -39.44 19.23 -23.23
C ASP A 320 -39.68 20.67 -22.72
N GLU A 321 -38.62 21.46 -22.49
CA GLU A 321 -38.65 22.81 -21.89
C GLU A 321 -39.31 22.88 -20.49
N GLN A 322 -39.29 21.79 -19.73
CA GLN A 322 -39.88 21.70 -18.38
C GLN A 322 -38.83 21.94 -17.27
N GLU A 323 -39.23 22.56 -16.16
CA GLU A 323 -38.36 22.66 -14.97
C GLU A 323 -38.42 21.35 -14.14
N PRO A 324 -37.30 20.66 -13.90
CA PRO A 324 -37.27 19.47 -13.05
C PRO A 324 -37.53 19.83 -11.58
N SER A 325 -38.26 18.96 -10.88
CA SER A 325 -38.53 19.13 -9.45
C SER A 325 -37.29 18.90 -8.59
N ASN A 326 -37.24 19.47 -7.39
CA ASN A 326 -36.10 19.34 -6.48
C ASN A 326 -35.80 17.88 -6.09
N GLU A 327 -36.82 17.01 -6.06
CA GLU A 327 -36.64 15.57 -5.81
C GLU A 327 -35.98 14.87 -7.00
N GLN A 328 -36.37 15.22 -8.24
CA GLN A 328 -35.73 14.71 -9.46
C GLN A 328 -34.28 15.21 -9.59
N ILE A 329 -34.00 16.47 -9.25
CA ILE A 329 -32.63 17.01 -9.20
C ILE A 329 -31.79 16.22 -8.17
N LYS A 330 -32.29 16.00 -6.95
CA LYS A 330 -31.60 15.17 -5.93
C LYS A 330 -31.36 13.75 -6.45
N ALA A 331 -32.35 13.13 -7.10
CA ALA A 331 -32.26 11.78 -7.64
C ALA A 331 -31.24 11.65 -8.79
N ALA A 332 -31.25 12.57 -9.77
CA ALA A 332 -30.34 12.59 -10.90
C ALA A 332 -28.88 12.84 -10.48
N ILE A 333 -28.64 13.75 -9.53
CA ILE A 333 -27.32 13.93 -8.93
C ILE A 333 -26.87 12.61 -8.27
N ARG A 334 -27.74 11.93 -7.51
CA ARG A 334 -27.39 10.65 -6.89
C ARG A 334 -27.05 9.57 -7.92
N ARG A 335 -27.89 9.36 -8.94
CA ARG A 335 -27.66 8.39 -10.03
C ARG A 335 -26.32 8.67 -10.71
N SER A 336 -26.10 9.90 -11.15
CA SER A 336 -24.90 10.31 -11.88
C SER A 336 -23.62 10.24 -11.04
N THR A 337 -23.73 10.51 -9.73
CA THR A 337 -22.61 10.37 -8.77
C THR A 337 -22.22 8.91 -8.59
N ILE A 338 -23.20 8.01 -8.39
CA ILE A 338 -22.96 6.55 -8.23
C ILE A 338 -22.45 5.93 -9.54
N ALA A 339 -22.98 6.36 -10.69
CA ALA A 339 -22.46 5.98 -12.01
C ALA A 339 -21.00 6.46 -12.23
N ARG A 340 -20.59 7.54 -11.55
CA ARG A 340 -19.32 8.29 -11.70
C ARG A 340 -19.24 9.10 -12.99
N ASN A 341 -20.39 9.47 -13.54
CA ASN A 341 -20.52 10.40 -14.67
C ASN A 341 -20.52 11.87 -14.22
N PHE A 342 -20.85 12.13 -12.94
CA PHE A 342 -20.94 13.47 -12.37
C PHE A 342 -20.27 13.55 -11.00
N SER A 343 -19.79 14.75 -10.63
CA SER A 343 -19.31 15.09 -9.29
C SER A 343 -19.99 16.38 -8.80
N PRO A 344 -20.95 16.33 -7.86
CA PRO A 344 -21.51 17.54 -7.26
C PRO A 344 -20.42 18.28 -6.48
N VAL A 345 -20.40 19.61 -6.59
CA VAL A 345 -19.41 20.46 -5.92
C VAL A 345 -20.05 21.31 -4.83
N LEU A 346 -19.56 21.14 -3.61
CA LEU A 346 -19.93 21.87 -2.40
C LEU A 346 -18.82 22.83 -1.97
N MET A 347 -19.12 23.78 -1.10
CA MET A 347 -18.19 24.86 -0.72
C MET A 347 -18.22 25.15 0.78
N GLY A 348 -17.07 25.50 1.37
CA GLY A 348 -17.00 25.87 2.79
C GLY A 348 -15.61 26.20 3.33
N SER A 349 -15.54 26.29 4.65
CA SER A 349 -14.29 26.40 5.40
C SER A 349 -14.35 25.53 6.65
N ALA A 350 -13.53 24.48 6.67
CA ALA A 350 -13.27 23.69 7.86
C ALA A 350 -12.39 24.40 8.91
N LEU A 351 -11.88 25.62 8.61
CA LEU A 351 -11.16 26.43 9.61
C LEU A 351 -12.11 27.41 10.31
N ALA A 352 -12.96 28.10 9.53
CA ALA A 352 -13.93 29.07 10.01
C ALA A 352 -15.26 28.48 10.51
N ASP A 353 -15.39 27.13 10.53
CA ASP A 353 -16.58 26.39 10.97
C ASP A 353 -17.85 26.63 10.13
N LYS A 354 -17.72 26.66 8.79
CA LYS A 354 -18.83 26.95 7.86
C LYS A 354 -18.89 25.96 6.70
N GLY A 355 -20.09 25.53 6.31
CA GLY A 355 -20.33 24.68 5.12
C GLY A 355 -20.02 23.18 5.28
N VAL A 356 -19.60 22.71 6.46
CA VAL A 356 -19.27 21.29 6.69
C VAL A 356 -20.53 20.44 6.89
N GLN A 357 -21.58 20.96 7.52
CA GLN A 357 -22.81 20.19 7.78
C GLN A 357 -23.54 19.83 6.47
N PRO A 358 -23.74 20.75 5.50
CA PRO A 358 -24.28 20.38 4.18
C PRO A 358 -23.44 19.36 3.40
N MET A 359 -22.13 19.26 3.67
CA MET A 359 -21.27 18.20 3.12
C MET A 359 -21.57 16.83 3.74
N LEU A 360 -21.96 16.76 5.02
CA LEU A 360 -22.41 15.53 5.67
C LEU A 360 -23.82 15.11 5.21
N ASP A 361 -24.70 16.08 4.95
CA ASP A 361 -26.01 15.81 4.34
C ASP A 361 -25.85 15.33 2.89
N ALA A 362 -24.97 15.94 2.10
CA ALA A 362 -24.62 15.49 0.75
C ALA A 362 -23.95 14.10 0.70
N VAL A 363 -23.24 13.69 1.76
CA VAL A 363 -22.75 12.30 1.93
C VAL A 363 -23.92 11.32 2.09
N CYS A 364 -24.99 11.69 2.80
CA CYS A 364 -26.18 10.85 2.85
C CYS A 364 -26.84 10.78 1.47
N ASP A 365 -26.99 11.93 0.81
CA ASP A 365 -27.89 12.11 -0.34
C ASP A 365 -27.30 11.66 -1.68
N TYR A 366 -25.99 11.78 -1.88
CA TYR A 366 -25.35 11.50 -3.19
C TYR A 366 -24.34 10.35 -3.16
N LEU A 367 -23.73 10.03 -2.01
CA LEU A 367 -22.83 8.86 -1.92
C LEU A 367 -23.61 7.56 -1.69
N PRO A 368 -23.13 6.44 -2.28
CA PRO A 368 -23.78 5.13 -2.20
C PRO A 368 -23.77 4.54 -0.79
N ASN A 369 -24.70 3.60 -0.57
CA ASN A 369 -24.65 2.66 0.54
C ASN A 369 -23.91 1.37 0.12
N PRO A 370 -23.59 0.43 1.03
CA PRO A 370 -22.81 -0.77 0.69
C PRO A 370 -23.47 -1.73 -0.29
N SER A 371 -24.81 -1.68 -0.46
CA SER A 371 -25.54 -2.50 -1.45
C SER A 371 -25.62 -1.87 -2.83
N GLN A 372 -25.32 -0.57 -2.98
CA GLN A 372 -25.32 0.13 -4.27
C GLN A 372 -23.99 0.02 -5.03
N ILE A 373 -23.04 -0.81 -4.57
CA ILE A 373 -21.76 -1.04 -5.24
C ILE A 373 -21.52 -2.52 -5.51
N GLU A 374 -21.17 -2.81 -6.76
CA GLU A 374 -20.82 -4.15 -7.23
C GLU A 374 -19.44 -4.58 -6.72
N ASN A 375 -19.44 -5.17 -5.53
CA ASN A 375 -18.25 -5.74 -4.92
C ASN A 375 -18.01 -7.17 -5.43
N THR A 376 -16.77 -7.47 -5.84
CA THR A 376 -16.44 -8.76 -6.47
C THR A 376 -15.26 -9.48 -5.81
N ALA A 377 -15.31 -10.81 -5.83
CA ALA A 377 -14.23 -11.72 -5.46
C ALA A 377 -13.85 -12.65 -6.63
N LEU A 378 -12.77 -13.41 -6.46
CA LEU A 378 -12.24 -14.39 -7.41
C LEU A 378 -12.36 -15.79 -6.82
N ASP A 379 -12.89 -16.74 -7.59
CA ASP A 379 -13.10 -18.13 -7.14
C ASP A 379 -11.86 -19.01 -7.36
N LYS A 380 -11.19 -19.36 -6.25
CA LYS A 380 -10.06 -20.30 -6.15
C LYS A 380 -10.25 -21.58 -6.97
N SER A 381 -11.46 -22.15 -6.90
CA SER A 381 -11.81 -23.45 -7.49
C SER A 381 -12.14 -23.38 -8.99
N LYS A 382 -12.37 -22.18 -9.54
CA LYS A 382 -12.81 -21.95 -10.93
C LYS A 382 -11.87 -21.05 -11.70
N ASN A 383 -10.55 -21.25 -11.52
CA ASN A 383 -9.49 -20.49 -12.20
C ASN A 383 -9.68 -18.97 -12.07
N GLU A 384 -9.89 -18.51 -10.84
CA GLU A 384 -10.07 -17.09 -10.47
C GLU A 384 -11.22 -16.38 -11.19
N LYS A 385 -12.26 -17.12 -11.62
CA LYS A 385 -13.49 -16.53 -12.16
C LYS A 385 -14.09 -15.52 -11.18
N VAL A 386 -14.43 -14.34 -11.69
CA VAL A 386 -15.09 -13.26 -10.95
C VAL A 386 -16.48 -13.68 -10.48
N VAL A 387 -16.80 -13.35 -9.22
CA VAL A 387 -18.09 -13.58 -8.55
C VAL A 387 -18.53 -12.29 -7.85
N LYS A 388 -19.78 -11.85 -8.08
CA LYS A 388 -20.41 -10.73 -7.34
C LYS A 388 -20.74 -11.18 -5.91
N LEU A 389 -20.34 -10.39 -4.93
CA LEU A 389 -20.71 -10.54 -3.52
C LEU A 389 -21.99 -9.74 -3.26
N VAL A 390 -22.84 -10.23 -2.35
CA VAL A 390 -24.03 -9.50 -1.89
C VAL A 390 -23.86 -9.19 -0.41
N PRO A 391 -24.02 -7.93 0.04
CA PRO A 391 -23.88 -7.57 1.44
C PRO A 391 -25.10 -8.01 2.26
N TYR A 392 -25.21 -9.31 2.51
CA TYR A 392 -26.31 -9.91 3.27
C TYR A 392 -25.78 -10.73 4.45
N ASN A 393 -26.23 -10.40 5.66
CA ASN A 393 -25.80 -11.03 6.91
C ASN A 393 -25.99 -12.56 6.96
N SER A 394 -26.97 -13.12 6.24
CA SER A 394 -27.25 -14.57 6.25
C SER A 394 -26.41 -15.39 5.27
N LEU A 395 -25.58 -14.77 4.44
CA LEU A 395 -24.68 -15.48 3.52
C LEU A 395 -23.37 -15.93 4.21
N PRO A 396 -22.61 -16.87 3.61
CA PRO A 396 -21.30 -17.27 4.13
C PRO A 396 -20.31 -16.09 4.16
N PHE A 397 -19.50 -16.03 5.22
CA PHE A 397 -18.64 -14.87 5.51
C PHE A 397 -17.55 -14.64 4.45
N VAL A 398 -17.41 -13.38 4.02
CA VAL A 398 -16.26 -12.88 3.24
C VAL A 398 -15.85 -11.50 3.76
N GLY A 399 -14.58 -11.36 4.16
CA GLY A 399 -14.00 -10.08 4.59
C GLY A 399 -12.55 -9.89 4.16
N LEU A 400 -12.12 -8.63 4.04
CA LEU A 400 -10.77 -8.25 3.59
C LEU A 400 -10.03 -7.51 4.71
N ALA A 401 -8.87 -8.01 5.10
CA ALA A 401 -7.92 -7.27 5.93
C ALA A 401 -7.21 -6.19 5.09
N PHE A 402 -7.34 -4.91 5.46
CA PHE A 402 -6.78 -3.81 4.67
C PHE A 402 -5.74 -2.97 5.43
N LYS A 403 -5.95 -2.67 6.71
CA LYS A 403 -4.94 -2.03 7.57
C LYS A 403 -4.48 -3.00 8.67
N LEU A 404 -3.18 -3.02 8.94
CA LEU A 404 -2.59 -3.63 10.13
C LEU A 404 -2.08 -2.52 11.04
N GLU A 405 -2.22 -2.69 12.35
CA GLU A 405 -1.77 -1.72 13.35
C GLU A 405 -1.33 -2.51 14.59
N GLU A 406 -0.16 -2.23 15.15
CA GLU A 406 0.31 -2.92 16.38
C GLU A 406 0.40 -1.92 17.53
N ASN A 407 -0.50 -2.09 18.50
CA ASN A 407 -0.58 -1.26 19.70
C ASN A 407 -0.05 -2.03 20.91
N ASN A 408 0.08 -1.35 22.07
CA ASN A 408 0.55 -1.96 23.34
C ASN A 408 -0.26 -3.18 23.83
N TYR A 409 -1.44 -3.44 23.23
CA TYR A 409 -2.33 -4.57 23.50
C TYR A 409 -2.22 -5.71 22.47
N GLY A 410 -1.28 -5.61 21.52
CA GLY A 410 -1.06 -6.54 20.42
C GLY A 410 -1.55 -6.04 19.05
N GLN A 411 -1.38 -6.88 18.03
CA GLN A 411 -1.78 -6.61 16.65
C GLN A 411 -3.31 -6.52 16.48
N LEU A 412 -3.75 -5.39 15.94
CA LEU A 412 -5.06 -5.15 15.36
C LEU A 412 -5.00 -5.40 13.85
N THR A 413 -6.03 -6.06 13.33
CA THR A 413 -6.28 -6.20 11.89
C THR A 413 -7.62 -5.54 11.58
N TYR A 414 -7.63 -4.51 10.73
CA TYR A 414 -8.85 -3.87 10.27
C TYR A 414 -9.43 -4.67 9.09
N ILE A 415 -10.67 -5.14 9.25
CA ILE A 415 -11.40 -5.96 8.28
C ILE A 415 -12.65 -5.22 7.82
N ARG A 416 -12.82 -5.08 6.50
CA ARG A 416 -14.12 -4.76 5.88
C ARG A 416 -14.87 -6.06 5.63
N VAL A 417 -16.12 -6.14 6.10
CA VAL A 417 -17.02 -7.28 5.85
C VAL A 417 -17.84 -7.00 4.59
N TYR A 418 -17.69 -7.84 3.56
CA TYR A 418 -18.44 -7.70 2.31
C TYR A 418 -19.70 -8.57 2.29
N GLN A 419 -19.69 -9.70 2.99
CA GLN A 419 -20.78 -10.68 2.98
C GLN A 419 -20.79 -11.47 4.30
N GLY A 420 -21.98 -11.83 4.79
CA GLY A 420 -22.16 -12.55 6.05
C GLY A 420 -21.87 -11.71 7.30
N THR A 421 -21.98 -12.35 8.47
CA THR A 421 -21.73 -11.73 9.78
C THR A 421 -20.47 -12.29 10.45
N LEU A 422 -19.61 -11.41 10.96
CA LEU A 422 -18.47 -11.77 11.80
C LEU A 422 -18.89 -11.79 13.28
N THR A 423 -18.88 -12.96 13.93
CA THR A 423 -19.26 -13.10 15.36
C THR A 423 -18.07 -13.50 16.24
N LYS A 424 -18.02 -12.99 17.48
CA LYS A 424 -16.90 -13.20 18.42
C LYS A 424 -16.72 -14.67 18.80
N GLY A 425 -15.48 -15.16 18.72
CA GLY A 425 -15.10 -16.52 19.08
C GLY A 425 -15.09 -17.53 17.93
N THR A 426 -15.58 -17.14 16.74
CA THR A 426 -15.55 -17.93 15.49
C THR A 426 -14.14 -18.26 15.01
N TYR A 427 -14.07 -19.15 14.03
CA TYR A 427 -12.86 -19.42 13.27
C TYR A 427 -13.08 -19.01 11.81
N LEU A 428 -12.15 -18.23 11.27
CA LEU A 428 -12.05 -17.89 9.86
C LEU A 428 -10.89 -18.66 9.21
N PHE A 429 -10.85 -18.67 7.89
CA PHE A 429 -9.73 -19.20 7.11
C PHE A 429 -9.12 -18.08 6.26
N ASN A 430 -7.80 -17.93 6.32
CA ASN A 430 -7.04 -16.98 5.51
C ASN A 430 -6.81 -17.56 4.11
N SER A 431 -7.38 -16.96 3.07
CA SER A 431 -7.41 -17.52 1.70
C SER A 431 -6.04 -17.67 1.04
N ARG A 432 -5.00 -16.94 1.51
CA ARG A 432 -3.65 -16.99 0.94
C ARG A 432 -2.77 -18.07 1.58
N THR A 433 -3.04 -18.44 2.82
CA THR A 433 -2.20 -19.36 3.61
C THR A 433 -2.91 -20.65 4.02
N ASP A 434 -4.22 -20.74 3.75
CA ASP A 434 -5.15 -21.80 4.19
C ASP A 434 -5.13 -22.07 5.71
N ARG A 435 -4.62 -21.09 6.49
CA ARG A 435 -4.55 -21.16 7.94
C ARG A 435 -5.88 -20.78 8.57
N LYS A 436 -6.35 -21.65 9.46
CA LYS A 436 -7.52 -21.40 10.31
C LYS A 436 -7.15 -20.52 11.50
N VAL A 437 -7.75 -19.33 11.58
CA VAL A 437 -7.51 -18.34 12.63
C VAL A 437 -8.77 -18.20 13.49
N ARG A 438 -8.62 -18.09 14.82
CA ARG A 438 -9.74 -17.82 15.72
C ARG A 438 -9.84 -16.32 16.01
N ILE A 439 -11.06 -15.78 16.05
CA ILE A 439 -11.31 -14.36 16.36
C ILE A 439 -11.64 -14.21 17.86
N PRO A 440 -10.71 -13.73 18.72
CA PRO A 440 -10.94 -13.69 20.17
C PRO A 440 -11.79 -12.48 20.61
N ARG A 441 -11.67 -11.36 19.90
CA ARG A 441 -12.27 -10.06 20.22
C ARG A 441 -12.43 -9.26 18.92
N ILE A 442 -13.58 -8.61 18.78
CA ILE A 442 -13.92 -7.68 17.71
C ILE A 442 -14.15 -6.32 18.39
N VAL A 443 -13.60 -5.25 17.81
CA VAL A 443 -13.83 -3.88 18.28
C VAL A 443 -14.20 -2.94 17.14
N ARG A 444 -14.98 -1.90 17.45
CA ARG A 444 -15.08 -0.69 16.62
C ARG A 444 -14.11 0.35 17.17
N MET A 445 -13.44 1.06 16.27
CA MET A 445 -12.44 2.09 16.60
C MET A 445 -13.09 3.47 16.59
N HIS A 446 -12.89 4.22 17.69
CA HIS A 446 -13.44 5.55 17.92
C HIS A 446 -12.27 6.55 18.07
N SER A 447 -11.55 6.77 16.97
CA SER A 447 -10.17 7.32 17.00
C SER A 447 -9.31 6.43 17.91
N ASN A 448 -8.81 6.93 19.04
CA ASN A 448 -7.93 6.22 19.96
C ASN A 448 -8.68 5.38 21.03
N GLU A 449 -10.01 5.35 21.00
CA GLU A 449 -10.85 4.60 21.94
C GLU A 449 -11.44 3.34 21.28
N MET A 450 -11.67 2.27 22.06
CA MET A 450 -12.08 0.95 21.55
C MET A 450 -13.41 0.51 22.18
N GLU A 451 -14.41 0.22 21.35
CA GLU A 451 -15.69 -0.37 21.77
C GLU A 451 -15.71 -1.87 21.47
N ASP A 452 -15.92 -2.72 22.49
CA ASP A 452 -16.12 -4.16 22.30
C ASP A 452 -17.47 -4.44 21.66
N VAL A 453 -17.48 -5.21 20.56
CA VAL A 453 -18.72 -5.64 19.88
C VAL A 453 -18.80 -7.17 19.83
N SER A 454 -20.00 -7.72 19.96
CA SER A 454 -20.26 -9.16 19.85
C SER A 454 -20.22 -9.66 18.41
N GLU A 455 -20.69 -8.85 17.47
CA GLU A 455 -20.81 -9.17 16.05
C GLU A 455 -20.77 -7.93 15.16
N VAL A 456 -20.41 -8.12 13.90
CA VAL A 456 -20.33 -7.07 12.86
C VAL A 456 -20.89 -7.62 11.55
N GLY A 457 -21.85 -6.90 10.97
CA GLY A 457 -22.57 -7.33 9.77
C GLY A 457 -21.89 -6.97 8.45
N ALA A 458 -22.48 -7.43 7.35
CA ALA A 458 -22.07 -7.08 6.01
C ALA A 458 -22.20 -5.57 5.74
N GLY A 459 -21.25 -5.01 4.99
CA GLY A 459 -21.16 -3.58 4.69
C GLY A 459 -20.43 -2.75 5.74
N GLU A 460 -19.97 -3.33 6.86
CA GLU A 460 -19.30 -2.61 7.95
C GLU A 460 -17.78 -2.84 8.00
N ILE A 461 -17.09 -1.96 8.74
CA ILE A 461 -15.65 -2.04 9.03
C ILE A 461 -15.45 -2.24 10.54
N CYS A 462 -14.53 -3.14 10.91
CA CYS A 462 -14.16 -3.41 12.30
C CYS A 462 -12.67 -3.72 12.43
N ALA A 463 -12.16 -3.81 13.67
CA ALA A 463 -10.83 -4.33 13.94
C ALA A 463 -10.89 -5.60 14.83
N VAL A 464 -10.01 -6.55 14.57
CA VAL A 464 -9.88 -7.80 15.33
C VAL A 464 -8.49 -7.96 15.93
N PHE A 465 -8.42 -8.53 17.13
CA PHE A 465 -7.16 -8.73 17.87
C PHE A 465 -6.52 -10.09 17.57
N GLY A 466 -5.19 -10.13 17.51
CA GLY A 466 -4.40 -11.37 17.55
C GLY A 466 -4.50 -12.24 16.28
N VAL A 467 -4.77 -11.60 15.15
CA VAL A 467 -4.85 -12.23 13.82
C VAL A 467 -3.53 -11.97 13.08
N ASP A 468 -2.67 -12.99 13.00
CA ASP A 468 -1.45 -12.92 12.17
C ASP A 468 -1.82 -13.07 10.70
N CYS A 469 -1.64 -11.99 9.94
CA CYS A 469 -1.93 -11.89 8.51
C CYS A 469 -1.13 -10.75 7.87
N ALA A 470 -1.23 -10.62 6.54
CA ALA A 470 -0.71 -9.49 5.77
C ALA A 470 -1.84 -8.55 5.34
N SER A 471 -1.52 -7.28 5.10
CA SER A 471 -2.44 -6.35 4.42
C SER A 471 -2.81 -6.91 3.03
N GLY A 472 -4.10 -6.96 2.72
CA GLY A 472 -4.65 -7.59 1.51
C GLY A 472 -5.15 -9.03 1.69
N ASP A 473 -4.95 -9.66 2.86
CA ASP A 473 -5.44 -11.02 3.10
C ASP A 473 -6.98 -11.08 3.18
N THR A 474 -7.57 -12.01 2.41
CA THR A 474 -9.01 -12.30 2.47
C THR A 474 -9.28 -13.40 3.48
N PHE A 475 -10.34 -13.22 4.27
CA PHE A 475 -10.84 -14.20 5.22
C PHE A 475 -12.22 -14.71 4.79
N THR A 476 -12.42 -16.03 4.84
CA THR A 476 -13.73 -16.67 4.63
C THR A 476 -14.09 -17.58 5.81
N ASP A 477 -15.30 -18.14 5.78
CA ASP A 477 -15.76 -19.18 6.72
C ASP A 477 -15.05 -20.54 6.55
N GLY A 478 -14.31 -20.72 5.45
CA GLY A 478 -13.69 -21.98 5.03
C GLY A 478 -14.57 -22.88 4.16
N GLY A 479 -15.83 -22.49 3.91
CA GLY A 479 -16.69 -23.11 2.90
C GLY A 479 -16.49 -22.48 1.52
N LEU A 480 -16.25 -21.16 1.46
CA LEU A 480 -15.99 -20.45 0.22
C LEU A 480 -14.48 -20.38 -0.10
N PRO A 481 -14.02 -20.89 -1.27
CA PRO A 481 -12.63 -20.76 -1.74
C PRO A 481 -12.39 -19.40 -2.41
N TYR A 482 -12.97 -18.33 -1.89
CA TYR A 482 -12.94 -16.99 -2.48
C TYR A 482 -11.72 -16.19 -2.01
N THR A 483 -11.21 -15.32 -2.88
CA THR A 483 -10.20 -14.32 -2.54
C THR A 483 -10.56 -12.99 -3.19
N MET A 484 -10.33 -11.86 -2.51
CA MET A 484 -10.52 -10.54 -3.14
C MET A 484 -9.40 -10.27 -4.14
N SER A 485 -9.67 -9.36 -5.09
CA SER A 485 -8.62 -8.82 -5.96
C SER A 485 -7.53 -8.11 -5.15
N SER A 486 -6.28 -8.32 -5.54
CA SER A 486 -5.12 -7.63 -4.95
C SER A 486 -5.21 -6.12 -5.15
N MET A 487 -4.76 -5.37 -4.14
CA MET A 487 -4.45 -3.95 -4.25
C MET A 487 -3.30 -3.70 -5.24
N PHE A 488 -3.31 -2.56 -5.92
CA PHE A 488 -2.15 -2.12 -6.69
C PHE A 488 -1.02 -1.70 -5.73
N VAL A 489 0.15 -2.33 -5.87
CA VAL A 489 1.36 -2.00 -5.11
C VAL A 489 2.34 -1.35 -6.09
N PRO A 490 2.62 -0.04 -5.98
CA PRO A 490 3.66 0.60 -6.78
C PRO A 490 5.05 0.02 -6.46
N ASP A 491 5.97 0.10 -7.42
CA ASP A 491 7.37 -0.23 -7.18
C ASP A 491 8.11 0.86 -6.40
N ALA A 492 9.09 0.43 -5.59
CA ALA A 492 9.87 1.31 -4.74
C ALA A 492 10.88 2.15 -5.56
N VAL A 493 10.68 3.46 -5.58
CA VAL A 493 11.49 4.43 -6.37
C VAL A 493 12.73 4.97 -5.65
N MET A 494 12.98 4.55 -4.41
CA MET A 494 14.15 4.97 -3.62
C MET A 494 14.63 3.84 -2.70
N SER A 495 15.95 3.71 -2.56
CA SER A 495 16.62 2.76 -1.68
C SER A 495 17.71 3.43 -0.84
N LEU A 496 17.88 2.97 0.41
CA LEU A 496 18.94 3.38 1.34
C LEU A 496 19.57 2.14 1.98
N SER A 497 20.88 2.17 2.22
CA SER A 497 21.48 1.19 3.14
C SER A 497 21.20 1.61 4.58
N ILE A 498 20.99 0.64 5.46
CA ILE A 498 20.65 0.88 6.87
C ILE A 498 21.38 -0.13 7.77
N LYS A 499 21.88 0.35 8.91
CA LYS A 499 22.58 -0.48 9.89
C LYS A 499 22.29 -0.04 11.33
N PRO A 500 21.96 -0.96 12.27
CA PRO A 500 21.87 -0.60 13.68
C PRO A 500 23.23 -0.14 14.21
N LYS A 501 23.23 0.99 14.92
CA LYS A 501 24.42 1.67 15.46
C LYS A 501 25.12 0.86 16.54
N ARG A 502 24.42 -0.09 17.18
CA ARG A 502 24.97 -1.09 18.11
C ARG A 502 24.52 -2.49 17.71
N THR A 503 25.44 -3.44 17.68
CA THR A 503 25.15 -4.85 17.37
C THR A 503 24.14 -5.48 18.36
N ALA A 504 24.11 -5.02 19.61
CA ALA A 504 23.15 -5.48 20.62
C ALA A 504 21.68 -5.13 20.31
N GLU A 505 21.41 -4.23 19.36
CA GLU A 505 20.06 -3.81 18.96
C GLU A 505 19.55 -4.59 17.71
N ALA A 506 20.36 -5.51 17.16
CA ALA A 506 20.08 -6.24 15.93
C ALA A 506 18.82 -7.13 16.00
N ASP A 507 18.50 -7.70 17.16
CA ASP A 507 17.27 -8.48 17.38
C ASP A 507 16.01 -7.61 17.24
N ASN A 508 16.06 -6.37 17.72
CA ASN A 508 14.94 -5.43 17.64
C ASN A 508 14.80 -4.88 16.22
N PHE A 509 15.93 -4.53 15.59
CA PHE A 509 16.00 -4.18 14.17
C PHE A 509 15.34 -5.25 13.28
N SER A 510 15.73 -6.52 13.47
CA SER A 510 15.23 -7.64 12.67
C SER A 510 13.73 -7.88 12.84
N LYS A 511 13.20 -7.74 14.08
CA LYS A 511 11.75 -7.80 14.35
C LYS A 511 10.99 -6.66 13.68
N ALA A 512 11.52 -5.43 13.76
CA ALA A 512 10.89 -4.25 13.19
C ALA A 512 10.84 -4.29 11.65
N MET A 513 11.93 -4.69 10.99
CA MET A 513 11.95 -4.89 9.52
C MET A 513 10.87 -5.89 9.08
N ASN A 514 10.77 -7.03 9.77
CA ASN A 514 9.75 -8.06 9.49
C ASN A 514 8.32 -7.61 9.77
N ARG A 515 8.10 -6.64 10.67
CA ARG A 515 6.79 -6.03 10.90
C ARG A 515 6.44 -5.04 9.80
N PHE A 516 7.31 -4.07 9.53
CA PHE A 516 7.03 -3.00 8.57
C PHE A 516 6.75 -3.55 7.16
N GLN A 517 7.47 -4.62 6.74
CA GLN A 517 7.22 -5.32 5.48
C GLN A 517 5.87 -6.07 5.42
N ARG A 518 5.20 -6.35 6.56
CA ARG A 518 3.81 -6.86 6.61
C ARG A 518 2.78 -5.72 6.67
N GLU A 519 3.14 -4.64 7.37
CA GLU A 519 2.34 -3.42 7.53
C GLU A 519 2.17 -2.69 6.19
N ASP A 520 3.20 -2.71 5.34
CA ASP A 520 3.30 -1.99 4.07
C ASP A 520 4.10 -2.79 3.01
N PRO A 521 3.46 -3.21 1.89
CA PRO A 521 4.13 -3.99 0.84
C PRO A 521 5.04 -3.16 -0.08
N THR A 522 5.05 -1.82 0.02
CA THR A 522 6.04 -0.98 -0.68
C THR A 522 7.36 -0.88 0.08
N PHE A 523 7.35 -1.11 1.40
CA PHE A 523 8.56 -1.18 2.21
C PHE A 523 9.27 -2.53 2.03
N ARG A 524 10.18 -2.58 1.05
CA ARG A 524 10.94 -3.81 0.73
C ARG A 524 12.28 -3.81 1.44
N VAL A 525 12.62 -4.92 2.09
CA VAL A 525 13.92 -5.13 2.77
C VAL A 525 14.65 -6.29 2.11
N HIS A 526 15.93 -6.11 1.80
CA HIS A 526 16.82 -7.19 1.35
C HIS A 526 18.23 -6.99 1.90
N VAL A 527 19.05 -8.03 1.84
CA VAL A 527 20.50 -7.94 2.06
C VAL A 527 21.16 -8.09 0.70
N ASP A 528 22.03 -7.15 0.35
CA ASP A 528 22.79 -7.21 -0.90
C ASP A 528 23.93 -8.25 -0.78
N PRO A 529 24.03 -9.23 -1.71
CA PRO A 529 24.98 -10.34 -1.58
C PRO A 529 26.44 -9.96 -1.85
N GLU A 530 26.75 -8.76 -2.35
CA GLU A 530 28.14 -8.32 -2.60
C GLU A 530 28.68 -7.43 -1.48
N SER A 531 27.87 -6.50 -0.97
CA SER A 531 28.25 -5.58 0.11
C SER A 531 27.96 -6.08 1.52
N GLU A 532 27.13 -7.13 1.66
CA GLU A 532 26.55 -7.59 2.92
C GLU A 532 25.73 -6.52 3.68
N GLU A 533 25.39 -5.39 3.02
CA GLU A 533 24.59 -4.32 3.62
C GLU A 533 23.08 -4.64 3.52
N THR A 534 22.34 -4.31 4.58
CA THR A 534 20.86 -4.34 4.54
C THR A 534 20.37 -3.10 3.82
N ILE A 535 19.62 -3.30 2.74
CA ILE A 535 19.01 -2.24 1.94
C ILE A 535 17.50 -2.22 2.20
N ILE A 536 16.99 -1.04 2.52
CA ILE A 536 15.56 -0.74 2.58
C ILE A 536 15.15 0.08 1.37
N SER A 537 14.00 -0.22 0.81
CA SER A 537 13.44 0.43 -0.38
C SER A 537 12.00 0.85 -0.14
N GLY A 538 11.59 1.99 -0.69
CA GLY A 538 10.22 2.50 -0.56
C GLY A 538 9.88 3.64 -1.52
N MET A 539 8.76 4.32 -1.25
CA MET A 539 8.14 5.28 -2.16
C MET A 539 8.81 6.67 -2.23
N GLY A 540 9.79 6.96 -1.38
CA GLY A 540 10.49 8.24 -1.37
C GLY A 540 11.34 8.46 -0.12
N GLU A 541 11.89 9.67 -0.02
CA GLU A 541 12.85 10.06 1.02
C GLU A 541 12.16 10.21 2.40
N LEU A 542 10.99 10.86 2.43
CA LEU A 542 10.18 11.02 3.64
C LEU A 542 9.61 9.68 4.10
N HIS A 543 9.27 8.78 3.16
CA HIS A 543 8.88 7.40 3.46
C HIS A 543 9.92 6.70 4.35
N LEU A 544 11.18 6.71 3.91
CA LEU A 544 12.26 6.02 4.60
C LEU A 544 12.71 6.77 5.87
N GLU A 545 12.68 8.12 5.88
CA GLU A 545 12.92 8.92 7.09
C GLU A 545 11.95 8.53 8.22
N VAL A 546 10.66 8.40 7.91
CA VAL A 546 9.62 8.02 8.87
C VAL A 546 9.86 6.61 9.42
N TYR A 547 10.18 5.61 8.59
CA TYR A 547 10.50 4.26 9.08
C TYR A 547 11.77 4.22 9.95
N VAL A 548 12.80 5.02 9.63
CA VAL A 548 14.02 5.12 10.43
C VAL A 548 13.74 5.73 11.81
N GLU A 549 12.93 6.78 11.88
CA GLU A 549 12.56 7.38 13.16
C GLU A 549 11.58 6.49 13.96
N ARG A 550 10.73 5.68 13.28
CA ARG A 550 9.92 4.62 13.94
C ARG A 550 10.79 3.54 14.58
N LEU A 551 11.91 3.10 13.97
CA LEU A 551 12.87 2.19 14.61
C LEU A 551 13.44 2.77 15.91
N LYS A 552 13.71 4.08 15.91
CA LYS A 552 14.27 4.82 17.04
C LYS A 552 13.24 5.07 18.16
N ARG A 553 11.98 5.40 17.82
CA ARG A 553 10.90 5.65 18.80
C ARG A 553 10.25 4.37 19.32
N GLU A 554 9.80 3.47 18.44
CA GLU A 554 9.09 2.24 18.82
C GLU A 554 10.06 1.15 19.34
N TYR A 555 11.13 0.87 18.58
CA TYR A 555 12.06 -0.25 18.86
C TYR A 555 13.35 0.16 19.59
N LYS A 556 13.48 1.44 19.95
CA LYS A 556 14.63 2.02 20.67
C LYS A 556 15.98 1.68 20.02
N THR A 557 15.97 1.54 18.71
CA THR A 557 17.09 1.07 17.89
C THR A 557 17.62 2.23 17.06
N GLU A 558 18.78 2.77 17.41
CA GLU A 558 19.37 3.85 16.61
C GLU A 558 20.00 3.26 15.35
N CYS A 559 19.57 3.73 14.18
CA CYS A 559 20.11 3.29 12.90
C CYS A 559 20.96 4.39 12.25
N ILE A 560 22.00 3.97 11.52
CA ILE A 560 22.75 4.81 10.59
C ILE A 560 22.25 4.47 9.19
N THR A 561 21.87 5.48 8.42
CA THR A 561 21.50 5.35 7.00
C THR A 561 22.65 5.78 6.10
N GLY A 562 22.67 5.25 4.88
CA GLY A 562 23.62 5.60 3.84
C GLY A 562 23.04 5.43 2.43
N GLN A 563 23.80 5.86 1.44
CA GLN A 563 23.55 5.45 0.05
C GLN A 563 23.94 3.97 -0.09
N PRO A 564 23.12 3.14 -0.77
CA PRO A 564 23.50 1.77 -1.11
C PRO A 564 24.83 1.74 -1.85
N ARG A 565 25.66 0.72 -1.63
CA ARG A 565 26.87 0.53 -2.45
C ARG A 565 26.46 0.22 -3.88
N VAL A 566 27.07 0.93 -4.82
CA VAL A 566 27.01 0.58 -6.24
C VAL A 566 27.96 -0.59 -6.47
N ALA A 567 27.44 -1.69 -7.03
CA ALA A 567 28.22 -2.86 -7.41
C ALA A 567 29.04 -2.57 -8.68
N TYR A 568 30.12 -1.81 -8.53
CA TYR A 568 31.09 -1.57 -9.60
C TYR A 568 31.76 -2.88 -10.05
N ARG A 569 32.34 -2.87 -11.25
CA ARG A 569 33.16 -3.97 -11.77
C ARG A 569 34.51 -3.44 -12.21
N GLU A 570 35.46 -4.33 -12.40
CA GLU A 570 36.78 -4.02 -12.94
C GLU A 570 36.99 -4.76 -14.26
N THR A 571 37.71 -4.18 -15.21
CA THR A 571 38.06 -4.85 -16.48
C THR A 571 39.35 -4.29 -17.06
N ILE A 572 39.83 -4.84 -18.18
CA ILE A 572 40.99 -4.34 -18.93
C ILE A 572 40.58 -3.88 -20.33
N SER A 573 41.36 -2.97 -20.92
CA SER A 573 41.02 -2.32 -22.20
C SER A 573 41.92 -2.72 -23.37
N ARG A 574 43.03 -3.40 -23.10
CA ARG A 574 43.97 -3.91 -24.13
C ARG A 574 44.70 -5.15 -23.62
N ARG A 575 45.36 -5.87 -24.53
CA ARG A 575 46.32 -6.92 -24.17
C ARG A 575 47.52 -6.35 -23.40
N ALA A 576 48.00 -7.10 -22.40
CA ALA A 576 49.34 -6.95 -21.83
C ALA A 576 49.96 -8.31 -21.51
N ASP A 577 51.21 -8.49 -21.93
CA ASP A 577 52.02 -9.68 -21.66
C ASP A 577 52.70 -9.58 -20.28
N PHE A 578 52.91 -10.73 -19.62
CA PHE A 578 53.54 -10.80 -18.30
C PHE A 578 54.59 -11.92 -18.20
N ASP A 579 55.58 -11.66 -17.36
CA ASP A 579 56.47 -12.66 -16.76
C ASP A 579 56.60 -12.30 -15.28
N TYR A 580 56.28 -13.25 -14.40
CA TYR A 580 56.36 -13.08 -12.95
C TYR A 580 57.04 -14.29 -12.30
N LEU A 581 58.12 -14.03 -11.58
CA LEU A 581 58.84 -15.02 -10.76
C LEU A 581 58.58 -14.75 -9.27
N LEU A 582 57.79 -15.62 -8.65
CA LEU A 582 57.76 -15.75 -7.20
C LEU A 582 59.00 -16.54 -6.76
N ARG A 583 59.85 -15.93 -5.94
CA ARG A 583 60.95 -16.60 -5.24
C ARG A 583 61.07 -16.09 -3.81
N ARG A 584 60.82 -16.96 -2.83
CA ARG A 584 61.04 -16.70 -1.39
C ARG A 584 61.75 -17.88 -0.76
N GLN A 585 62.73 -17.61 0.11
CA GLN A 585 63.54 -18.65 0.74
C GLN A 585 63.86 -18.26 2.19
N SER A 586 63.12 -18.86 3.12
CA SER A 586 63.15 -18.50 4.55
C SER A 586 63.41 -19.74 5.43
N GLY A 587 64.63 -20.27 5.35
CA GLY A 587 65.16 -21.33 6.23
C GLY A 587 64.62 -22.75 6.04
N GLY A 588 63.43 -22.92 5.45
CA GLY A 588 62.84 -24.20 5.08
C GLY A 588 62.58 -24.32 3.57
N PRO A 589 61.63 -25.18 3.14
CA PRO A 589 61.13 -25.21 1.76
C PRO A 589 60.72 -23.80 1.30
N GLY A 590 61.12 -23.42 0.09
CA GLY A 590 60.84 -22.09 -0.45
C GLY A 590 59.45 -21.98 -1.08
N ASP A 591 59.08 -20.76 -1.48
CA ASP A 591 58.11 -20.55 -2.56
C ASP A 591 58.90 -20.32 -3.86
N PHE A 592 58.69 -21.17 -4.86
CA PHE A 592 59.17 -20.95 -6.23
C PHE A 592 58.07 -21.23 -7.26
N ALA A 593 57.74 -20.23 -8.07
CA ALA A 593 56.91 -20.39 -9.26
C ALA A 593 57.19 -19.25 -10.24
N ARG A 594 57.51 -19.58 -11.50
CA ARG A 594 57.47 -18.62 -12.62
C ARG A 594 56.24 -18.87 -13.47
N VAL A 595 55.51 -17.81 -13.79
CA VAL A 595 54.30 -17.82 -14.62
C VAL A 595 54.42 -16.70 -15.67
N ALA A 596 54.31 -17.06 -16.94
CA ALA A 596 54.40 -16.15 -18.09
C ALA A 596 53.28 -16.40 -19.10
N GLY A 597 52.89 -15.34 -19.81
CA GLY A 597 51.66 -15.33 -20.60
C GLY A 597 51.16 -13.92 -20.93
N TRP A 598 49.85 -13.78 -21.13
CA TRP A 598 49.22 -12.47 -21.32
C TRP A 598 47.78 -12.44 -20.77
N ILE A 599 47.31 -11.23 -20.46
CA ILE A 599 45.88 -10.95 -20.27
C ILE A 599 45.37 -10.08 -21.41
N GLU A 600 44.13 -10.27 -21.83
CA GLU A 600 43.47 -9.45 -22.85
C GLU A 600 41.94 -9.44 -22.68
N PRO A 601 41.22 -8.42 -23.18
CA PRO A 601 39.76 -8.40 -23.16
C PRO A 601 39.19 -9.59 -23.94
N ASN A 602 38.06 -10.14 -23.49
CA ASN A 602 37.36 -11.25 -24.15
C ASN A 602 36.09 -10.78 -24.89
N GLU A 603 35.46 -11.69 -25.64
CA GLU A 603 34.25 -11.41 -26.42
C GLU A 603 32.94 -11.47 -25.60
N THR A 604 33.01 -11.82 -24.30
CA THR A 604 31.87 -12.11 -23.42
C THR A 604 31.97 -11.25 -22.14
N PRO A 605 31.50 -9.97 -22.16
CA PRO A 605 31.91 -8.96 -21.18
C PRO A 605 31.65 -9.26 -19.70
N GLU A 606 30.75 -10.19 -19.36
CA GLU A 606 30.39 -10.53 -17.97
C GLU A 606 31.23 -11.68 -17.38
N ASP A 607 31.83 -12.51 -18.25
CA ASP A 607 32.58 -13.71 -17.87
C ASP A 607 34.10 -13.49 -17.93
N ASN A 608 34.84 -14.38 -17.27
CA ASN A 608 36.30 -14.44 -17.32
C ASN A 608 36.75 -15.82 -17.79
N HIS A 609 37.77 -15.86 -18.63
CA HIS A 609 38.26 -17.10 -19.24
C HIS A 609 39.72 -17.36 -18.87
N TYR A 610 40.02 -18.54 -18.33
CA TYR A 610 41.37 -19.02 -18.09
C TYR A 610 41.77 -20.05 -19.16
N GLU A 611 42.95 -19.89 -19.74
CA GLU A 611 43.48 -20.77 -20.78
C GLU A 611 44.94 -21.13 -20.50
N SER A 612 45.31 -22.39 -20.74
CA SER A 612 46.71 -22.84 -20.71
C SER A 612 47.14 -23.30 -22.10
N GLN A 613 48.22 -22.70 -22.59
CA GLN A 613 48.93 -23.05 -23.83
C GLN A 613 50.36 -23.55 -23.54
N VAL A 614 50.62 -24.03 -22.32
CA VAL A 614 51.96 -24.49 -21.90
C VAL A 614 52.33 -25.78 -22.63
N VAL A 615 53.32 -25.70 -23.52
CA VAL A 615 53.88 -26.84 -24.25
C VAL A 615 55.08 -27.42 -23.48
N GLY A 616 55.35 -28.72 -23.62
CA GLY A 616 56.58 -29.35 -23.13
C GLY A 616 56.64 -29.64 -21.62
N GLY A 617 55.59 -29.33 -20.85
CA GLY A 617 55.48 -29.70 -19.43
C GLY A 617 56.27 -28.81 -18.45
N HIS A 618 56.65 -27.59 -18.86
CA HIS A 618 57.37 -26.63 -18.01
C HIS A 618 56.60 -26.23 -16.73
N ILE A 619 55.27 -26.36 -16.75
CA ILE A 619 54.40 -26.39 -15.56
C ILE A 619 53.55 -27.68 -15.64
N PRO A 620 53.60 -28.58 -14.64
CA PRO A 620 52.70 -29.73 -14.55
C PRO A 620 51.22 -29.34 -14.36
N ASP A 621 50.29 -30.14 -14.90
CA ASP A 621 48.84 -29.90 -14.90
C ASP A 621 48.23 -29.62 -13.50
N LYS A 622 48.81 -30.24 -12.46
CA LYS A 622 48.45 -30.00 -11.05
C LYS A 622 48.63 -28.53 -10.67
N PHE A 623 49.73 -27.91 -11.11
CA PHE A 623 50.01 -26.50 -10.85
C PHE A 623 49.23 -25.58 -11.80
N LEU A 624 48.95 -25.99 -13.04
CA LEU A 624 48.01 -25.26 -13.92
C LEU A 624 46.60 -25.14 -13.29
N THR A 625 46.13 -26.21 -12.65
CA THR A 625 44.87 -26.19 -11.87
C THR A 625 44.94 -25.21 -10.68
N ALA A 626 46.12 -24.98 -10.12
CA ALA A 626 46.33 -23.97 -9.06
C ALA A 626 46.47 -22.54 -9.62
N CYS A 627 46.98 -22.39 -10.84
CA CYS A 627 46.97 -21.13 -11.59
C CYS A 627 45.52 -20.69 -11.89
N SER A 628 44.67 -21.58 -12.41
CA SER A 628 43.23 -21.28 -12.61
C SER A 628 42.61 -20.72 -11.33
N LYS A 629 42.77 -21.40 -10.19
CA LYS A 629 42.27 -20.92 -8.89
C LYS A 629 42.89 -19.59 -8.46
N GLY A 630 44.14 -19.30 -8.85
CA GLY A 630 44.78 -18.00 -8.60
C GLY A 630 44.20 -16.88 -9.46
N PHE A 631 43.81 -17.17 -10.70
CA PHE A 631 43.06 -16.27 -11.56
C PHE A 631 41.65 -16.02 -10.99
N ASP A 632 40.90 -17.09 -10.67
CA ASP A 632 39.55 -17.02 -10.08
C ASP A 632 39.53 -16.11 -8.83
N LEU A 633 40.43 -16.36 -7.88
CA LEU A 633 40.58 -15.56 -6.64
C LEU A 633 41.00 -14.09 -6.89
N THR A 634 41.59 -13.77 -8.04
CA THR A 634 41.90 -12.38 -8.43
C THR A 634 40.73 -11.73 -9.15
N CYS A 635 39.96 -12.51 -9.92
CA CYS A 635 38.71 -12.07 -10.52
C CYS A 635 37.62 -11.80 -9.48
N GLU A 636 37.62 -12.49 -8.33
CA GLU A 636 36.76 -12.15 -7.19
C GLU A 636 37.08 -10.76 -6.60
N LYS A 637 38.36 -10.36 -6.56
CA LYS A 637 38.85 -9.14 -5.88
C LYS A 637 39.91 -8.43 -6.70
N GLY A 638 39.43 -7.56 -7.59
CA GLY A 638 40.22 -6.82 -8.56
C GLY A 638 41.25 -5.84 -7.97
N PRO A 639 42.22 -5.38 -8.77
CA PRO A 639 43.36 -4.63 -8.26
C PRO A 639 43.10 -3.15 -7.92
N LEU A 640 42.04 -2.53 -8.46
CA LEU A 640 41.78 -1.08 -8.33
C LEU A 640 40.88 -0.73 -7.15
N LEU A 641 39.77 -1.46 -6.98
CA LEU A 641 38.75 -1.22 -5.96
C LEU A 641 38.43 -2.46 -5.11
N GLY A 642 38.99 -3.63 -5.46
CA GLY A 642 38.65 -4.90 -4.83
C GLY A 642 37.28 -5.44 -5.22
N HIS A 643 36.66 -4.92 -6.28
CA HIS A 643 35.40 -5.42 -6.84
C HIS A 643 35.64 -6.58 -7.82
N ARG A 644 34.58 -7.29 -8.21
CA ARG A 644 34.69 -8.39 -9.18
C ARG A 644 35.19 -7.88 -10.54
N VAL A 645 36.22 -8.53 -11.07
CA VAL A 645 36.70 -8.34 -12.45
C VAL A 645 35.78 -9.10 -13.40
N ILE A 646 35.51 -8.56 -14.58
CA ILE A 646 34.76 -9.20 -15.69
C ILE A 646 35.43 -8.94 -17.05
N GLY A 647 35.03 -9.67 -18.08
CA GLY A 647 35.44 -9.43 -19.48
C GLY A 647 36.91 -9.74 -19.78
N THR A 648 37.60 -10.48 -18.91
CA THR A 648 39.06 -10.72 -19.02
C THR A 648 39.35 -12.16 -19.45
N ARG A 649 40.27 -12.35 -20.41
CA ARG A 649 40.96 -13.63 -20.65
C ARG A 649 42.37 -13.58 -20.10
N MET A 650 42.81 -14.65 -19.42
CA MET A 650 44.21 -14.88 -19.05
C MET A 650 44.72 -16.16 -19.71
N VAL A 651 45.79 -16.03 -20.50
CA VAL A 651 46.47 -17.16 -21.16
C VAL A 651 47.85 -17.34 -20.52
N ILE A 652 48.15 -18.54 -20.01
CA ILE A 652 49.51 -18.91 -19.56
C ILE A 652 50.15 -19.79 -20.64
N ASN A 653 51.33 -19.39 -21.15
CA ASN A 653 52.04 -20.10 -22.22
C ASN A 653 53.43 -20.63 -21.83
N ASP A 654 54.05 -20.07 -20.78
CA ASP A 654 55.39 -20.44 -20.30
C ASP A 654 55.47 -20.32 -18.76
N GLY A 655 56.50 -20.92 -18.17
CA GLY A 655 56.76 -20.84 -16.74
C GLY A 655 57.94 -21.69 -16.30
N ALA A 656 58.11 -21.84 -14.99
CA ALA A 656 59.14 -22.73 -14.43
C ALA A 656 58.79 -23.19 -13.01
N THR A 657 59.13 -24.45 -12.74
CA THR A 657 59.06 -25.11 -11.42
C THR A 657 60.45 -25.29 -10.79
N HIS A 658 60.50 -25.42 -9.45
CA HIS A 658 61.66 -25.93 -8.73
C HIS A 658 61.27 -27.18 -7.92
N VAL A 659 62.15 -28.18 -7.89
CA VAL A 659 61.82 -29.55 -7.43
C VAL A 659 61.40 -29.62 -5.96
N THR A 660 61.93 -28.75 -5.10
CA THR A 660 61.61 -28.72 -3.65
C THR A 660 60.68 -27.60 -3.22
N ASP A 661 60.58 -26.52 -4.02
CA ASP A 661 60.00 -25.23 -3.60
C ASP A 661 58.76 -24.83 -4.40
N SER A 662 58.39 -25.60 -5.43
CA SER A 662 57.12 -25.38 -6.13
C SER A 662 55.96 -26.09 -5.44
N SER A 663 54.92 -25.31 -5.15
CA SER A 663 53.68 -25.76 -4.50
C SER A 663 52.46 -25.16 -5.19
N ASP A 664 51.30 -25.76 -4.96
CA ASP A 664 50.00 -25.26 -5.46
C ASP A 664 49.76 -23.82 -4.96
N TYR A 665 50.17 -23.52 -3.72
CA TYR A 665 50.12 -22.18 -3.15
C TYR A 665 51.05 -21.20 -3.89
N ALA A 666 52.30 -21.58 -4.15
CA ALA A 666 53.25 -20.74 -4.86
C ALA A 666 52.78 -20.39 -6.29
N PHE A 667 52.21 -21.35 -7.03
CA PHE A 667 51.66 -21.09 -8.37
C PHE A 667 50.38 -20.26 -8.36
N SER A 668 49.48 -20.50 -7.40
CA SER A 668 48.28 -19.65 -7.22
C SER A 668 48.67 -18.21 -6.88
N LEU A 669 49.60 -18.02 -5.94
CA LEU A 669 50.10 -16.69 -5.53
C LEU A 669 50.88 -15.99 -6.64
N ALA A 670 51.72 -16.71 -7.40
CA ALA A 670 52.42 -16.16 -8.56
C ALA A 670 51.44 -15.69 -9.64
N THR A 671 50.36 -16.45 -9.88
CA THR A 671 49.31 -16.05 -10.83
C THR A 671 48.58 -14.78 -10.37
N GLN A 672 48.19 -14.69 -9.08
CA GLN A 672 47.56 -13.49 -8.51
C GLN A 672 48.44 -12.24 -8.68
N MET A 673 49.76 -12.38 -8.48
CA MET A 673 50.71 -11.26 -8.59
C MET A 673 51.05 -10.92 -10.05
N ALA A 674 51.12 -11.92 -10.94
CA ALA A 674 51.25 -11.73 -12.39
C ALA A 674 50.07 -10.92 -12.92
N PHE A 675 48.84 -11.34 -12.58
CA PHE A 675 47.61 -10.66 -12.97
C PHE A 675 47.60 -9.22 -12.47
N ARG A 676 47.85 -8.97 -11.17
CA ARG A 676 47.85 -7.61 -10.59
C ARG A 676 48.87 -6.67 -11.23
N LYS A 677 50.04 -7.17 -11.63
CA LYS A 677 51.02 -6.39 -12.39
C LYS A 677 50.49 -6.07 -13.79
N ALA A 678 50.06 -7.09 -14.51
CA ALA A 678 49.58 -6.97 -15.89
C ALA A 678 48.33 -6.11 -16.02
N PHE A 679 47.44 -6.08 -15.02
CA PHE A 679 46.18 -5.34 -15.03
C PHE A 679 46.36 -3.83 -15.25
N THR A 680 47.39 -3.25 -14.63
CA THR A 680 47.75 -1.83 -14.83
C THR A 680 48.26 -1.61 -16.26
N ASP A 681 49.15 -2.48 -16.74
CA ASP A 681 49.74 -2.40 -18.08
C ASP A 681 48.69 -2.65 -19.19
N ALA A 682 47.67 -3.47 -18.91
CA ALA A 682 46.50 -3.76 -19.75
C ALA A 682 45.45 -2.62 -19.77
N GLY A 683 45.73 -1.51 -19.09
CA GLY A 683 44.82 -0.36 -19.00
C GLY A 683 43.55 -0.70 -18.24
N GLY A 684 43.71 -1.13 -16.98
CA GLY A 684 42.61 -1.44 -16.07
C GLY A 684 41.62 -0.28 -15.90
N GLN A 685 40.33 -0.59 -16.03
CA GLN A 685 39.22 0.35 -15.94
C GLN A 685 38.19 -0.11 -14.91
N VAL A 686 37.52 0.86 -14.28
CA VAL A 686 36.34 0.63 -13.46
C VAL A 686 35.12 0.75 -14.35
N LEU A 687 34.22 -0.23 -14.29
CA LEU A 687 32.92 -0.20 -14.94
C LEU A 687 31.85 0.15 -13.91
N GLU A 688 30.92 1.03 -14.28
CA GLU A 688 29.72 1.32 -13.52
C GLU A 688 28.48 0.65 -14.14
N PRO A 689 27.48 0.24 -13.34
CA PRO A 689 26.23 -0.28 -13.86
C PRO A 689 25.37 0.86 -14.41
N LEU A 690 25.02 0.77 -15.69
CA LEU A 690 24.02 1.62 -16.32
C LEU A 690 22.61 1.02 -16.11
N MET A 691 21.68 1.90 -15.79
CA MET A 691 20.28 1.61 -15.58
C MET A 691 19.46 2.14 -16.75
N LYS A 692 18.79 1.22 -17.47
CA LYS A 692 17.83 1.57 -18.50
C LYS A 692 16.61 2.16 -17.80
N THR A 693 16.44 3.46 -17.96
CA THR A 693 15.55 4.32 -17.20
C THR A 693 14.46 4.84 -18.14
N THR A 694 13.21 4.50 -17.81
CA THR A 694 12.02 4.98 -18.54
C THR A 694 11.31 6.01 -17.66
N ILE A 695 11.13 7.24 -18.17
CA ILE A 695 10.49 8.35 -17.45
C ILE A 695 9.23 8.75 -18.20
N THR A 696 8.09 8.83 -17.51
CA THR A 696 6.81 9.25 -18.09
C THR A 696 6.27 10.47 -17.33
N ALA A 697 5.87 11.52 -18.04
CA ALA A 697 5.28 12.73 -17.44
C ALA A 697 4.43 13.49 -18.47
N PRO A 698 3.57 14.43 -18.05
CA PRO A 698 2.83 15.27 -18.99
C PRO A 698 3.74 16.13 -19.89
N ASN A 699 3.31 16.33 -21.14
CA ASN A 699 4.07 17.01 -22.20
C ASN A 699 4.64 18.39 -21.80
N GLU A 700 3.96 19.12 -20.91
CA GLU A 700 4.38 20.42 -20.40
C GLU A 700 5.76 20.42 -19.69
N PHE A 701 6.27 19.26 -19.26
CA PHE A 701 7.56 19.11 -18.56
C PHE A 701 8.69 18.49 -19.39
N GLN A 702 8.46 18.19 -20.68
CA GLN A 702 9.44 17.56 -21.57
C GLN A 702 10.83 18.22 -21.49
N GLY A 703 10.90 19.55 -21.62
CA GLY A 703 12.17 20.30 -21.57
C GLY A 703 12.88 20.22 -20.21
N ASN A 704 12.14 20.14 -19.11
CA ASN A 704 12.72 20.02 -17.77
C ASN A 704 13.35 18.63 -17.57
N ILE A 705 12.71 17.58 -18.08
CA ILE A 705 13.20 16.20 -17.99
C ILE A 705 14.45 16.03 -18.86
N LEU A 706 14.41 16.52 -20.10
CA LEU A 706 15.58 16.52 -20.99
C LEU A 706 16.77 17.25 -20.34
N MET A 707 16.56 18.41 -19.72
CA MET A 707 17.61 19.13 -19.00
C MET A 707 18.15 18.35 -17.79
N LEU A 708 17.27 17.69 -17.03
CA LEU A 708 17.64 16.91 -15.85
C LEU A 708 18.46 15.66 -16.20
N MET A 709 18.12 14.96 -17.28
CA MET A 709 18.85 13.77 -17.74
C MET A 709 20.19 14.11 -18.39
N ASN A 710 20.26 15.19 -19.18
CA ASN A 710 21.53 15.72 -19.69
C ASN A 710 22.48 16.12 -18.53
N LYS A 711 21.95 16.74 -17.46
CA LYS A 711 22.74 17.08 -16.26
C LYS A 711 23.28 15.85 -15.50
N ARG A 712 22.68 14.68 -15.70
CA ARG A 712 23.13 13.39 -15.11
C ARG A 712 23.95 12.53 -16.09
N ASN A 713 24.36 13.10 -17.24
CA ASN A 713 25.12 12.43 -18.31
C ASN A 713 24.41 11.18 -18.88
N ALA A 714 23.08 11.13 -18.85
CA ALA A 714 22.33 9.99 -19.37
C ALA A 714 22.35 9.95 -20.91
N THR A 715 22.49 8.74 -21.48
CA THR A 715 22.41 8.50 -22.92
C THR A 715 20.95 8.28 -23.30
N ILE A 716 20.34 9.27 -23.95
CA ILE A 716 18.95 9.18 -24.40
C ILE A 716 18.88 8.32 -25.66
N HIS A 717 18.05 7.27 -25.62
CA HIS A 717 17.83 6.35 -26.75
C HIS A 717 16.59 6.75 -27.55
N ASP A 718 15.49 7.05 -26.88
CA ASP A 718 14.21 7.34 -27.51
C ASP A 718 13.35 8.33 -26.70
N THR A 719 12.43 9.01 -27.40
CA THR A 719 11.48 9.98 -26.85
C THR A 719 10.14 9.89 -27.57
N GLU A 720 9.17 9.22 -26.96
CA GLU A 720 7.79 9.17 -27.43
C GLU A 720 7.00 10.39 -26.93
N ILE A 721 6.28 11.06 -27.83
CA ILE A 721 5.39 12.18 -27.49
C ILE A 721 3.95 11.75 -27.82
N GLY A 722 3.21 11.33 -26.80
CA GLY A 722 1.78 11.09 -26.90
C GLY A 722 0.96 12.38 -26.84
N ASN A 723 -0.37 12.27 -26.96
CA ASN A 723 -1.26 13.44 -26.94
C ASN A 723 -1.22 14.21 -25.59
N GLU A 724 -0.99 13.50 -24.47
CA GLU A 724 -1.01 14.10 -23.12
C GLU A 724 0.24 13.78 -22.29
N GLU A 725 0.87 12.63 -22.54
CA GLU A 725 2.06 12.14 -21.81
C GLU A 725 3.25 11.93 -22.76
N PHE A 726 4.42 12.30 -22.27
CA PHE A 726 5.73 12.17 -22.88
C PHE A 726 6.52 11.08 -22.14
N THR A 727 7.10 10.16 -22.90
CA THR A 727 7.94 9.08 -22.38
C THR A 727 9.35 9.20 -22.94
N LEU A 728 10.35 9.12 -22.06
CA LEU A 728 11.77 9.14 -22.42
C LEU A 728 12.45 7.85 -21.95
N VAL A 729 13.21 7.22 -22.84
CA VAL A 729 14.01 6.02 -22.55
C VAL A 729 15.49 6.36 -22.68
N CYS A 730 16.28 6.09 -21.65
CA CYS A 730 17.70 6.42 -21.60
C CYS A 730 18.48 5.44 -20.71
N ASP A 731 19.78 5.28 -20.96
CA ASP A 731 20.70 4.66 -19.99
C ASP A 731 21.32 5.75 -19.09
N CYS A 732 21.29 5.53 -17.78
CA CYS A 732 21.86 6.44 -16.77
C CYS A 732 22.64 5.65 -15.71
N SER A 733 23.78 6.14 -15.24
CA SER A 733 24.54 5.47 -14.17
C SER A 733 23.71 5.32 -12.90
N LEU A 734 23.73 4.15 -12.25
CA LEU A 734 23.06 3.94 -10.96
C LEU A 734 23.54 4.94 -9.89
N ASN A 735 24.84 5.26 -9.89
CA ASN A 735 25.41 6.30 -9.02
C ASN A 735 24.80 7.68 -9.34
N ALA A 736 24.64 7.98 -10.63
CA ALA A 736 23.96 9.17 -11.12
C ALA A 736 22.42 9.11 -11.01
N MET A 737 21.82 8.06 -10.43
CA MET A 737 20.37 7.97 -10.15
C MET A 737 20.01 8.19 -8.68
N PHE A 738 20.97 8.27 -7.75
CA PHE A 738 20.68 8.64 -6.37
C PHE A 738 20.02 10.03 -6.27
N GLY A 739 18.99 10.13 -5.42
CA GLY A 739 18.16 11.33 -5.26
C GLY A 739 17.37 11.75 -6.52
N PHE A 740 17.28 10.91 -7.55
CA PHE A 740 16.58 11.27 -8.79
C PHE A 740 15.08 11.51 -8.58
N SER A 741 14.39 10.64 -7.83
CA SER A 741 12.95 10.76 -7.54
C SER A 741 12.55 12.14 -7.01
N SER A 742 13.26 12.67 -6.00
CA SER A 742 13.01 14.00 -5.43
C SER A 742 13.21 15.12 -6.46
N GLN A 743 14.19 15.01 -7.36
CA GLN A 743 14.45 16.01 -8.40
C GLN A 743 13.50 15.91 -9.60
N LEU A 744 13.12 14.70 -10.04
CA LEU A 744 12.11 14.49 -11.07
C LEU A 744 10.76 15.06 -10.61
N ARG A 745 10.36 14.78 -9.36
CA ARG A 745 9.14 15.33 -8.76
C ARG A 745 9.18 16.86 -8.72
N ALA A 746 10.30 17.48 -8.32
CA ALA A 746 10.45 18.93 -8.37
C ALA A 746 10.33 19.49 -9.81
N ALA A 747 10.98 18.86 -10.79
CA ALA A 747 10.98 19.27 -12.20
C ALA A 747 9.62 19.10 -12.91
N THR A 748 8.75 18.21 -12.41
CA THR A 748 7.45 17.82 -13.01
C THR A 748 6.24 18.18 -12.13
N GLN A 749 6.44 19.01 -11.09
CA GLN A 749 5.43 19.34 -10.07
C GLN A 749 4.80 18.10 -9.38
N GLY A 750 5.52 16.97 -9.35
CA GLY A 750 5.07 15.69 -8.80
C GLY A 750 4.19 14.86 -9.74
N LYS A 751 4.15 15.16 -11.05
CA LYS A 751 3.42 14.38 -12.06
C LYS A 751 4.29 13.39 -12.85
N GLY A 752 5.61 13.45 -12.70
CA GLY A 752 6.54 12.55 -13.38
C GLY A 752 6.80 11.28 -12.57
N GLU A 753 6.67 10.14 -13.25
CA GLU A 753 6.97 8.80 -12.75
C GLU A 753 8.17 8.24 -13.51
N PHE A 754 8.90 7.28 -12.92
CA PHE A 754 9.99 6.59 -13.60
C PHE A 754 10.12 5.15 -13.12
N SER A 755 10.58 4.29 -14.02
CA SER A 755 11.09 2.95 -13.73
C SER A 755 12.54 2.84 -14.18
N MET A 756 13.31 1.94 -13.57
CA MET A 756 14.67 1.64 -13.99
C MET A 756 15.00 0.17 -13.81
N GLU A 757 15.65 -0.42 -14.82
CA GLU A 757 16.13 -1.80 -14.83
C GLU A 757 17.64 -1.83 -15.12
N PHE A 758 18.35 -2.87 -14.70
CA PHE A 758 19.77 -3.01 -15.04
C PHE A 758 19.91 -3.21 -16.56
N SER A 759 20.76 -2.40 -17.19
CA SER A 759 20.98 -2.42 -18.63
C SER A 759 22.23 -3.23 -18.97
N HIS A 760 23.39 -2.72 -18.55
CA HIS A 760 24.71 -3.31 -18.77
C HIS A 760 25.77 -2.58 -17.92
N TYR A 761 27.00 -3.09 -17.93
CA TYR A 761 28.17 -2.38 -17.39
C TYR A 761 28.88 -1.55 -18.46
N ALA A 762 29.26 -0.32 -18.14
CA ALA A 762 30.01 0.58 -19.03
C ALA A 762 31.18 1.26 -18.31
N PRO A 763 32.26 1.68 -19.02
CA PRO A 763 33.39 2.37 -18.40
C PRO A 763 33.00 3.66 -17.67
N ALA A 764 33.34 3.73 -16.38
CA ALA A 764 33.02 4.88 -15.55
C ALA A 764 33.82 6.13 -16.00
N PRO A 765 33.24 7.34 -15.94
CA PRO A 765 33.93 8.57 -16.31
C PRO A 765 35.27 8.73 -15.56
N PRO A 766 36.37 9.18 -16.22
CA PRO A 766 37.71 9.21 -15.61
C PRO A 766 37.82 9.99 -14.29
N HIS A 767 36.96 10.99 -14.06
CA HIS A 767 36.85 11.67 -12.77
C HIS A 767 36.33 10.74 -11.68
N LEU A 768 35.23 10.03 -11.94
CA LEU A 768 34.60 9.09 -11.00
C LEU A 768 35.52 7.90 -10.72
N GLN A 769 36.16 7.32 -11.74
CA GLN A 769 37.15 6.26 -11.56
C GLN A 769 38.26 6.71 -10.59
N LYS A 770 38.82 7.91 -10.77
CA LYS A 770 39.87 8.44 -9.89
C LYS A 770 39.39 8.66 -8.46
N GLU A 771 38.18 9.22 -8.30
CA GLU A 771 37.56 9.46 -6.99
C GLU A 771 37.33 8.15 -6.20
N LEU A 772 36.83 7.11 -6.88
CA LEU A 772 36.62 5.79 -6.30
C LEU A 772 37.93 5.14 -5.85
N ILE A 773 38.99 5.22 -6.68
CA ILE A 773 40.31 4.66 -6.34
C ILE A 773 40.89 5.37 -5.10
N THR A 774 40.92 6.71 -5.08
CA THR A 774 41.43 7.47 -3.92
C THR A 774 40.63 7.18 -2.64
N LYS A 775 39.31 6.97 -2.74
CA LYS A 775 38.48 6.55 -1.60
C LYS A 775 38.82 5.13 -1.12
N TYR A 776 39.05 4.19 -2.03
CA TYR A 776 39.43 2.81 -1.69
C TYR A 776 40.82 2.73 -1.04
N GLU A 777 41.80 3.48 -1.56
CA GLU A 777 43.13 3.61 -0.96
C GLU A 777 43.04 4.12 0.49
N ALA A 778 42.27 5.18 0.74
CA ALA A 778 42.04 5.70 2.09
C ALA A 778 41.33 4.69 3.01
N GLU A 779 40.37 3.91 2.50
CA GLU A 779 39.74 2.81 3.25
C GLU A 779 40.74 1.69 3.60
N LEU A 780 41.71 1.39 2.72
CA LEU A 780 42.76 0.41 3.00
C LEU A 780 43.76 0.92 4.03
N GLU A 781 44.15 2.20 4.00
CA GLU A 781 45.02 2.79 5.03
C GLU A 781 44.31 2.83 6.40
N ALA A 782 43.02 3.19 6.44
CA ALA A 782 42.20 3.14 7.66
C ALA A 782 42.00 1.72 8.22
N LYS A 783 42.12 0.68 7.38
CA LYS A 783 42.12 -0.75 7.77
C LYS A 783 43.51 -1.29 8.13
N ARG A 784 44.60 -0.55 7.86
CA ARG A 784 45.99 -0.88 8.25
C ARG A 784 46.45 -0.16 9.53
N THR A 785 45.72 0.87 9.95
CA THR A 785 46.00 1.71 11.12
C THR A 785 45.07 1.44 12.31
N LYS A 786 44.18 0.45 12.17
CA LYS A 786 43.36 -0.15 13.23
C LYS A 786 43.80 -1.59 13.47
#